data_AF-A0A1B7NWM4-F1
#
_entry.id   AF-A0A1B7NWM4-F1
#
_cell.length_a   1.000
_cell.length_b   1.000
_cell.length_c   1.000
_cell.angle_alpha   90.00
_cell.angle_beta   90.00
_cell.angle_gamma   90.00
#
_symmetry.space_group_name_H-M   'P 1'
#
loop_
_entity.id
_entity.type
_entity.pdbx_description
1 polymer ?
#
loop_
_entity_poly.entity_id
_entity_poly.type
_entity_poly.pdbx_seq_one_letter_code
_entity_poly.pdbx_strand_id
1 'polypeptide(L)'
;MAVRFVKTGLAIITFAGLLTAILLILLIERAEAVRSLKDIDHVIIFMQENRSWDTYFGTMAGARGYNDPNVQINPNGRPLWYQPIDPKMSNDTETLLPWYLGYLGGNWSQAIQCMAAGSNGYRENHASINGGLNDGWARNNTPWSWGYLKRPDLPVQFAIAEGWTVGDMYQQSQITATNPNRVTLVSGSINAPGSPQSPNEGGVYIDNTETPGCEAPNLNCYPLKWKTIFDIYEAAGVSWQVYQGVDNFDDNPLAWFEQFQNASSDSALSKRGMAFLGLDAFYGDAALGTLPQVSFIIGPRELSEHAPYSPSDGGWLQHKILDAVVKGPHYGKSLLMISYDESGGWGDHVPPYHSPENTPGEWLKDPYDLFGNIYTGPGVRVPFYIVSPWTRGGHVFTEHADHNSQILFIEEWLTAKGYDNIRTDEMVPWRRQNMANLLNMLDFENPDLSIPDIPKPTPPHRDSRGEFDGSAFCESQFPDPRPPPPFSSQPATLPNIVEEGYKICIGQLTEGRYLVFESENGRLLAHSHPTQNGNDNAPTITTIPSQHSPSNNKEKHDKDKYRPQNARWVIHYYNNNSTNITVIATNQSGPFLVSSFDREVWLGREGRQVSTRGEAVPVDILFSSGSLDDKGKKRGYSMAYASSSASSSGGGGTGNFSRYINVDGEGNVRVGENKKEVFKVISVTYYD
;
A
#
# COMPACT_ATOMS: atom_id res chain seq x y z
N MET A 1 51.45 -3.23 -58.25
CA MET A 1 51.19 -2.80 -56.85
C MET A 1 49.82 -2.08 -56.78
N ALA A 2 48.72 -2.75 -57.19
CA ALA A 2 47.41 -2.07 -57.35
C ALA A 2 46.16 -2.97 -57.15
N VAL A 3 46.30 -4.19 -56.62
CA VAL A 3 45.15 -5.13 -56.47
C VAL A 3 44.89 -5.53 -55.00
N ARG A 4 45.70 -5.05 -54.05
CA ARG A 4 45.58 -5.39 -52.62
C ARG A 4 44.85 -4.36 -51.75
N PHE A 5 44.46 -3.21 -52.29
CA PHE A 5 43.80 -2.14 -51.53
C PHE A 5 42.27 -2.06 -51.70
N VAL A 6 41.69 -2.80 -52.65
CA VAL A 6 40.23 -2.74 -52.91
C VAL A 6 39.43 -3.72 -52.05
N LYS A 7 40.04 -4.83 -51.59
CA LYS A 7 39.35 -5.81 -50.72
C LYS A 7 39.26 -5.39 -49.25
N THR A 8 40.19 -4.57 -48.75
CA THR A 8 40.17 -4.04 -47.39
C THR A 8 39.23 -2.85 -47.23
N GLY A 9 39.07 -2.01 -48.27
CA GLY A 9 38.12 -0.90 -48.26
C GLY A 9 36.65 -1.34 -48.26
N LEU A 10 36.31 -2.42 -48.97
CA LEU A 10 34.93 -2.92 -49.01
C LEU A 10 34.50 -3.61 -47.69
N ALA A 11 35.44 -4.25 -46.99
CA ALA A 11 35.20 -4.89 -45.70
C ALA A 11 35.02 -3.86 -44.56
N ILE A 12 35.74 -2.73 -44.60
CA ILE A 12 35.62 -1.67 -43.59
C ILE A 12 34.30 -0.89 -43.75
N ILE A 13 33.82 -0.68 -44.98
CA ILE A 13 32.55 0.00 -45.23
C ILE A 13 31.34 -0.88 -44.86
N THR A 14 31.43 -2.21 -45.05
CA THR A 14 30.39 -3.14 -44.59
C THR A 14 30.38 -3.32 -43.07
N PHE A 15 31.55 -3.30 -42.41
CA PHE A 15 31.63 -3.38 -40.94
C PHE A 15 31.17 -2.09 -40.25
N ALA A 16 31.50 -0.91 -40.80
CA ALA A 16 31.02 0.36 -40.29
C ALA A 16 29.51 0.52 -40.50
N GLY A 17 28.98 0.12 -41.67
CA GLY A 17 27.54 0.11 -41.96
C GLY A 17 26.75 -0.82 -41.04
N LEU A 18 27.28 -2.02 -40.75
CA LEU A 18 26.68 -2.98 -39.83
C LEU A 18 26.75 -2.48 -38.37
N LEU A 19 27.86 -1.86 -37.95
CA LEU A 19 27.95 -1.27 -36.61
C LEU A 19 27.03 -0.06 -36.46
N THR A 20 26.88 0.80 -37.48
CA THR A 20 25.92 1.90 -37.43
C THR A 20 24.48 1.42 -37.53
N ALA A 21 24.19 0.31 -38.22
CA ALA A 21 22.87 -0.30 -38.24
C ALA A 21 22.54 -0.99 -36.92
N ILE A 22 23.50 -1.67 -36.28
CA ILE A 22 23.35 -2.25 -34.94
C ILE A 22 23.26 -1.14 -33.88
N LEU A 23 24.07 -0.06 -33.97
CA LEU A 23 23.90 1.11 -33.12
C LEU A 23 22.56 1.80 -33.39
N LEU A 24 22.10 1.92 -34.65
CA LEU A 24 20.77 2.48 -34.94
C LEU A 24 19.67 1.56 -34.40
N ILE A 25 19.78 0.23 -34.50
CA ILE A 25 18.80 -0.71 -33.97
C ILE A 25 18.80 -0.68 -32.42
N LEU A 26 19.97 -0.55 -31.79
CA LEU A 26 20.13 -0.33 -30.35
C LEU A 26 19.72 1.09 -29.90
N LEU A 27 19.70 2.07 -30.80
CA LEU A 27 19.24 3.45 -30.56
C LEU A 27 17.76 3.66 -30.97
N ILE A 28 17.14 2.70 -31.65
CA ILE A 28 15.76 2.76 -32.17
C ILE A 28 14.82 1.77 -31.45
N GLU A 29 15.32 0.91 -30.56
CA GLU A 29 14.49 0.42 -29.46
C GLU A 29 14.22 1.61 -28.51
N ARG A 30 13.33 2.52 -28.93
CA ARG A 30 12.44 3.15 -27.97
C ARG A 30 11.89 1.99 -27.16
N ALA A 31 12.14 1.98 -25.86
CA ALA A 31 11.45 1.09 -24.94
C ALA A 31 9.96 1.26 -25.22
N GLU A 32 9.38 0.38 -26.03
CA GLU A 32 7.95 0.38 -26.27
C GLU A 32 7.34 -0.07 -24.97
N ALA A 33 6.60 0.84 -24.34
CA ALA A 33 5.87 0.47 -23.16
C ALA A 33 4.79 -0.56 -23.55
N VAL A 34 4.84 -1.67 -22.82
CA VAL A 34 3.88 -2.77 -22.82
C VAL A 34 2.44 -2.27 -22.76
N ARG A 35 1.52 -2.99 -23.41
CA ARG A 35 0.08 -2.68 -23.41
C ARG A 35 -0.76 -3.75 -22.73
N SER A 36 -0.16 -4.77 -22.12
CA SER A 36 -0.89 -5.84 -21.45
C SER A 36 -0.06 -6.54 -20.37
N LEU A 37 -0.72 -7.21 -19.42
CA LEU A 37 -0.06 -7.90 -18.30
C LEU A 37 1.05 -8.87 -18.75
N LYS A 38 0.86 -9.60 -19.86
CA LYS A 38 1.81 -10.60 -20.36
C LYS A 38 3.12 -10.01 -20.89
N ASP A 39 3.16 -8.74 -21.27
CA ASP A 39 4.38 -8.14 -21.84
C ASP A 39 5.32 -7.55 -20.76
N ILE A 40 4.94 -7.63 -19.47
CA ILE A 40 5.87 -7.42 -18.35
C ILE A 40 6.87 -8.58 -18.33
N ASP A 41 8.17 -8.28 -18.36
CA ASP A 41 9.25 -9.27 -18.37
C ASP A 41 9.77 -9.58 -16.97
N HIS A 42 9.81 -8.58 -16.07
CA HIS A 42 10.41 -8.72 -14.74
C HIS A 42 9.51 -8.15 -13.64
N VAL A 43 9.27 -8.94 -12.60
CA VAL A 43 8.70 -8.52 -11.33
C VAL A 43 9.79 -8.59 -10.26
N ILE A 44 10.08 -7.46 -9.64
CA ILE A 44 11.08 -7.31 -8.59
C ILE A 44 10.35 -7.05 -7.27
N ILE A 45 10.61 -7.87 -6.26
CA ILE A 45 10.07 -7.72 -4.91
C ILE A 45 11.18 -7.23 -3.99
N PHE A 46 10.93 -6.13 -3.31
CA PHE A 46 11.80 -5.58 -2.27
C PHE A 46 10.97 -5.26 -1.02
N MET A 47 11.34 -5.86 0.11
CA MET A 47 10.66 -5.69 1.39
C MET A 47 11.65 -5.18 2.44
N GLN A 48 11.36 -4.00 2.98
CA GLN A 48 12.06 -3.37 4.10
C GLN A 48 11.45 -3.78 5.45
N GLU A 49 12.15 -3.45 6.52
CA GLU A 49 11.74 -3.55 7.92
C GLU A 49 11.45 -2.16 8.49
N ASN A 50 10.93 -2.03 9.69
CA ASN A 50 9.50 -2.18 9.86
C ASN A 50 8.95 -0.77 10.15
N ARG A 51 7.84 -0.39 9.52
CA ARG A 51 7.25 0.96 9.68
C ARG A 51 5.75 0.93 9.40
N SER A 52 4.98 1.63 10.23
CA SER A 52 3.57 1.86 9.95
C SER A 52 3.37 2.92 8.87
N TRP A 53 2.24 2.82 8.17
CA TRP A 53 1.81 3.79 7.17
C TRP A 53 1.74 5.21 7.75
N ASP A 54 1.03 5.41 8.87
CA ASP A 54 0.85 6.75 9.44
C ASP A 54 2.18 7.40 9.84
N THR A 55 3.15 6.63 10.34
CA THR A 55 4.47 7.15 10.73
C THR A 55 5.20 7.77 9.55
N TYR A 56 5.08 7.16 8.36
CA TYR A 56 5.75 7.64 7.15
C TYR A 56 4.90 8.59 6.33
N PHE A 57 3.66 8.20 6.02
CA PHE A 57 2.82 8.83 5.02
C PHE A 57 1.48 9.34 5.56
N GLY A 58 1.25 9.29 6.88
CA GLY A 58 0.05 9.86 7.50
C GLY A 58 -0.10 11.37 7.26
N THR A 59 0.98 12.07 6.91
CA THR A 59 1.01 13.49 6.55
C THR A 59 0.95 13.75 5.03
N MET A 60 0.90 12.70 4.19
CA MET A 60 0.92 12.84 2.74
C MET A 60 -0.42 13.34 2.18
N ALA A 61 -0.36 14.38 1.34
CA ALA A 61 -1.54 14.94 0.69
C ALA A 61 -2.31 13.90 -0.13
N GLY A 62 -3.63 13.88 0.01
CA GLY A 62 -4.52 13.04 -0.82
C GLY A 62 -4.45 11.53 -0.54
N ALA A 63 -3.70 11.07 0.46
CA ALA A 63 -3.78 9.70 0.96
C ALA A 63 -4.58 9.63 2.27
N ARG A 64 -5.03 8.44 2.68
CA ARG A 64 -5.70 8.23 3.97
C ARG A 64 -4.70 8.33 5.12
N GLY A 65 -4.78 9.42 5.88
CA GLY A 65 -3.86 9.72 6.98
C GLY A 65 -4.52 10.52 8.10
N TYR A 66 -3.80 11.45 8.72
CA TYR A 66 -4.24 12.18 9.92
C TYR A 66 -5.47 13.12 9.73
N ASN A 67 -5.92 13.31 8.50
CA ASN A 67 -7.13 14.05 8.15
C ASN A 67 -8.33 13.14 7.85
N ASP A 68 -8.28 11.85 8.21
CA ASP A 68 -9.35 10.87 7.97
C ASP A 68 -10.70 11.39 8.52
N PRO A 69 -11.68 11.73 7.65
CA PRO A 69 -13.00 12.19 8.06
C PRO A 69 -13.82 11.13 8.77
N ASN A 70 -13.45 9.86 8.69
CA ASN A 70 -14.12 8.67 9.21
C ASN A 70 -13.31 8.00 10.33
N VAL A 71 -12.37 8.72 10.96
CA VAL A 71 -11.62 8.21 12.12
C VAL A 71 -12.55 7.55 13.14
N GLN A 72 -12.15 6.38 13.63
CA GLN A 72 -12.90 5.62 14.62
C GLN A 72 -13.16 6.46 15.87
N ILE A 73 -14.42 6.42 16.33
CA ILE A 73 -14.83 6.97 17.62
C ILE A 73 -14.99 5.80 18.59
N ASN A 74 -14.20 5.78 19.65
CA ASN A 74 -14.20 4.70 20.64
C ASN A 74 -15.38 4.85 21.63
N PRO A 75 -15.70 3.82 22.43
CA PRO A 75 -16.83 3.86 23.39
C PRO A 75 -16.78 5.02 24.41
N ASN A 76 -15.61 5.60 24.63
CA ASN A 76 -15.42 6.80 25.45
C ASN A 76 -15.90 8.11 24.76
N GLY A 77 -16.39 8.03 23.53
CA GLY A 77 -16.87 9.16 22.73
C GLY A 77 -15.76 10.00 22.09
N ARG A 78 -14.48 9.60 22.21
CA ARG A 78 -13.35 10.31 21.61
C ARG A 78 -12.89 9.65 20.31
N PRO A 79 -12.40 10.44 19.35
CA PRO A 79 -11.63 9.91 18.24
C PRO A 79 -10.42 9.11 18.72
N LEU A 80 -10.04 8.11 17.95
CA LEU A 80 -8.89 7.24 18.19
C LEU A 80 -7.55 8.00 18.34
N TRP A 81 -7.47 9.24 17.84
CA TRP A 81 -6.32 10.12 18.02
C TRP A 81 -5.91 10.28 19.49
N TYR A 82 -6.86 10.27 20.42
CA TYR A 82 -6.60 10.45 21.84
C TYR A 82 -6.23 9.12 22.50
N GLN A 83 -4.99 8.67 22.33
CA GLN A 83 -4.50 7.43 22.91
C GLN A 83 -4.37 7.59 24.43
N PRO A 84 -5.06 6.78 25.25
CA PRO A 84 -4.90 6.80 26.69
C PRO A 84 -3.45 6.54 27.13
N ILE A 85 -3.04 7.18 28.23
CA ILE A 85 -1.76 6.92 28.90
C ILE A 85 -1.97 6.56 30.37
N ASP A 86 -0.92 6.07 31.03
CA ASP A 86 -0.96 5.77 32.46
C ASP A 86 -0.41 6.94 33.30
N PRO A 87 -0.94 7.19 34.52
CA PRO A 87 -0.42 8.24 35.42
C PRO A 87 1.08 8.11 35.77
N LYS A 88 1.63 6.89 35.66
CA LYS A 88 3.08 6.64 35.84
C LYS A 88 3.93 7.25 34.71
N MET A 89 3.34 7.53 33.55
CA MET A 89 4.01 8.16 32.40
C MET A 89 3.97 9.68 32.53
N SER A 90 2.81 10.25 32.86
CA SER A 90 2.63 11.67 33.16
C SER A 90 1.33 11.90 33.92
N ASN A 91 1.31 12.93 34.77
CA ASN A 91 0.11 13.45 35.42
C ASN A 91 -0.43 14.73 34.75
N ASP A 92 0.20 15.18 33.66
CA ASP A 92 -0.16 16.43 32.98
C ASP A 92 -1.37 16.24 32.04
N THR A 93 -1.64 15.00 31.63
CA THR A 93 -2.69 14.63 30.67
C THR A 93 -3.11 13.17 30.87
N GLU A 94 -4.32 12.82 30.41
CA GLU A 94 -4.83 11.44 30.39
C GLU A 94 -4.63 10.75 29.03
N THR A 95 -4.31 11.53 27.99
CA THR A 95 -4.19 11.05 26.61
C THR A 95 -3.02 11.69 25.86
N LEU A 96 -2.54 11.03 24.82
CA LEU A 96 -1.53 11.51 23.89
C LEU A 96 -2.09 11.56 22.46
N LEU A 97 -1.97 12.71 21.81
CA LEU A 97 -2.26 12.89 20.38
C LEU A 97 -1.07 12.43 19.51
N PRO A 98 -1.29 12.14 18.21
CA PRO A 98 -0.17 11.95 17.28
C PRO A 98 0.77 13.15 17.31
N TRP A 99 2.08 12.90 17.33
CA TRP A 99 3.06 13.97 17.54
C TRP A 99 4.29 13.84 16.63
N TYR A 100 4.82 14.98 16.18
CA TYR A 100 6.01 14.98 15.33
C TYR A 100 7.23 14.62 16.17
N LEU A 101 7.94 13.54 15.82
CA LEU A 101 9.10 13.09 16.59
C LEU A 101 10.20 14.17 16.64
N GLY A 102 10.44 14.88 15.55
CA GLY A 102 11.43 15.95 15.47
C GLY A 102 11.00 17.30 16.04
N TYR A 103 9.94 17.39 16.86
CA TYR A 103 9.35 18.68 17.28
C TYR A 103 10.30 19.62 18.02
N LEU A 104 11.34 19.09 18.67
CA LEU A 104 12.34 19.89 19.38
C LEU A 104 13.31 20.63 18.44
N GLY A 105 13.34 20.29 17.15
CA GLY A 105 14.22 20.91 16.15
C GLY A 105 15.72 20.69 16.41
N GLY A 106 16.56 21.46 15.71
CA GLY A 106 18.01 21.32 15.82
C GLY A 106 18.48 19.91 15.42
N ASN A 107 19.32 19.29 16.24
CA ASN A 107 19.86 17.95 15.95
C ASN A 107 18.85 16.82 16.16
N TRP A 108 17.64 17.10 16.68
CA TRP A 108 16.63 16.05 16.87
C TRP A 108 16.15 15.43 15.56
N SER A 109 16.18 16.15 14.44
CA SER A 109 15.85 15.56 13.13
C SER A 109 16.87 14.48 12.70
N GLN A 110 18.09 14.52 13.25
CA GLN A 110 19.12 13.48 13.05
C GLN A 110 19.00 12.39 14.10
N ALA A 111 18.75 12.74 15.37
CA ALA A 111 18.61 11.77 16.45
C ALA A 111 17.46 10.78 16.23
N ILE A 112 16.30 11.27 15.77
CA ILE A 112 15.13 10.41 15.49
C ILE A 112 15.36 9.43 14.34
N GLN A 113 16.46 9.54 13.59
CA GLN A 113 16.79 8.58 12.54
C GLN A 113 17.25 7.25 13.12
N CYS A 114 17.78 7.20 14.34
CA CYS A 114 18.23 5.95 14.99
C CYS A 114 17.44 5.61 16.27
N MET A 115 16.18 6.01 16.34
CA MET A 115 15.31 5.68 17.47
C MET A 115 14.49 4.41 17.23
N ALA A 116 14.12 3.75 18.32
CA ALA A 116 13.04 2.76 18.34
C ALA A 116 11.78 3.37 18.96
N ALA A 117 10.62 3.08 18.37
CA ALA A 117 9.34 3.40 18.98
C ALA A 117 9.02 2.46 20.14
N GLY A 118 8.97 1.16 19.86
CA GLY A 118 8.47 0.17 20.80
C GLY A 118 8.80 -1.25 20.35
N SER A 119 7.91 -2.18 20.66
CA SER A 119 8.02 -3.60 20.33
C SER A 119 7.19 -3.93 19.10
N ASN A 120 7.75 -4.71 18.18
CA ASN A 120 7.02 -5.39 17.11
C ASN A 120 6.49 -6.78 17.49
N GLY A 121 6.71 -7.21 18.73
CA GLY A 121 6.25 -8.51 19.21
C GLY A 121 4.72 -8.65 19.21
N TYR A 122 4.25 -9.89 19.09
CA TYR A 122 2.85 -10.29 19.16
C TYR A 122 2.10 -9.63 20.32
N ARG A 123 2.67 -9.69 21.54
CA ARG A 123 2.01 -9.22 22.76
C ARG A 123 1.69 -7.74 22.71
N GLU A 124 2.67 -6.88 22.43
CA GLU A 124 2.48 -5.43 22.48
C GLU A 124 1.57 -4.95 21.35
N ASN A 125 1.64 -5.58 20.16
CA ASN A 125 0.79 -5.22 19.03
C ASN A 125 -0.67 -5.63 19.23
N HIS A 126 -0.94 -6.86 19.69
CA HIS A 126 -2.31 -7.26 20.05
C HIS A 126 -2.88 -6.44 21.21
N ALA A 127 -2.08 -6.13 22.22
CA ALA A 127 -2.49 -5.24 23.30
C ALA A 127 -2.76 -3.81 22.80
N SER A 128 -2.04 -3.33 21.79
CA SER A 128 -2.24 -1.99 21.21
C SER A 128 -3.49 -1.91 20.34
N ILE A 129 -3.74 -2.94 19.54
CA ILE A 129 -4.95 -3.08 18.73
C ILE A 129 -6.19 -3.30 19.58
N ASN A 130 -6.04 -3.91 20.77
CA ASN A 130 -7.07 -4.00 21.81
C ASN A 130 -8.44 -4.46 21.26
N GLY A 131 -8.45 -5.60 20.56
CA GLY A 131 -9.67 -6.16 19.97
C GLY A 131 -10.34 -5.28 18.89
N GLY A 132 -9.58 -4.39 18.26
CA GLY A 132 -10.06 -3.44 17.24
C GLY A 132 -10.39 -2.04 17.77
N LEU A 133 -10.31 -1.80 19.08
CA LEU A 133 -10.41 -0.44 19.63
C LEU A 133 -9.21 0.44 19.25
N ASN A 134 -8.08 -0.20 18.96
CA ASN A 134 -6.86 0.39 18.43
C ASN A 134 -6.37 1.63 19.22
N ASP A 135 -6.53 1.56 20.54
CA ASP A 135 -6.29 2.63 21.52
C ASP A 135 -5.19 2.32 22.54
N GLY A 136 -4.38 1.29 22.29
CA GLY A 136 -3.31 0.90 23.20
C GLY A 136 -1.91 1.30 22.76
N TRP A 137 -1.72 2.01 21.64
CA TRP A 137 -0.37 2.29 21.11
C TRP A 137 0.50 3.05 22.11
N ALA A 138 -0.01 4.13 22.69
CA ALA A 138 0.75 4.94 23.64
C ALA A 138 0.97 4.24 25.00
N ARG A 139 -0.01 3.45 25.45
CA ARG A 139 0.00 2.79 26.79
C ARG A 139 0.71 1.44 26.78
N ASN A 140 0.31 0.57 25.86
CA ASN A 140 0.65 -0.86 25.83
C ASN A 140 1.89 -1.14 24.97
N ASN A 141 2.18 -0.28 24.00
CA ASN A 141 3.48 -0.26 23.34
C ASN A 141 4.34 0.83 23.97
N THR A 142 4.46 2.02 23.37
CA THR A 142 5.08 3.17 24.02
C THR A 142 4.49 4.50 23.51
N PRO A 143 4.70 5.63 24.22
CA PRO A 143 4.35 6.96 23.72
C PRO A 143 4.95 7.31 22.34
N TRP A 144 6.09 6.73 21.97
CA TRP A 144 6.75 6.96 20.68
C TRP A 144 6.11 6.18 19.53
N SER A 145 5.41 5.09 19.82
CA SER A 145 4.58 4.37 18.84
C SER A 145 3.50 5.27 18.22
N TRP A 146 3.13 6.36 18.89
CA TRP A 146 2.17 7.35 18.39
C TRP A 146 2.83 8.60 17.78
N GLY A 147 4.12 8.50 17.42
CA GLY A 147 4.87 9.56 16.76
C GLY A 147 4.90 9.41 15.24
N TYR A 148 5.08 10.52 14.51
CA TYR A 148 5.23 10.53 13.05
C TYR A 148 6.47 11.28 12.58
N LEU A 149 6.88 10.96 11.35
CA LEU A 149 7.91 11.66 10.58
C LEU A 149 7.28 12.54 9.51
N LYS A 150 8.05 13.48 8.98
CA LYS A 150 7.63 14.38 7.89
C LYS A 150 8.47 14.13 6.64
N ARG A 151 8.01 14.66 5.50
CA ARG A 151 8.74 14.61 4.23
C ARG A 151 10.24 14.96 4.32
N PRO A 152 10.69 16.00 5.06
CA PRO A 152 12.12 16.28 5.19
C PRO A 152 12.93 15.18 5.88
N ASP A 153 12.28 14.35 6.71
CA ASP A 153 12.89 13.21 7.39
C ASP A 153 12.92 11.96 6.49
N LEU A 154 12.09 11.92 5.45
CA LEU A 154 11.85 10.79 4.54
C LEU A 154 11.83 11.21 3.04
N PRO A 155 12.82 11.98 2.56
CA PRO A 155 12.71 12.64 1.26
C PRO A 155 12.65 11.66 0.08
N VAL A 156 13.36 10.52 0.17
CA VAL A 156 13.35 9.50 -0.89
C VAL A 156 12.03 8.76 -0.91
N GLN A 157 11.57 8.25 0.24
CA GLN A 157 10.34 7.47 0.35
C GLN A 157 9.13 8.28 -0.17
N PHE A 158 9.00 9.54 0.24
CA PHE A 158 7.95 10.44 -0.28
C PHE A 158 8.07 10.64 -1.79
N ALA A 159 9.26 10.89 -2.31
CA ALA A 159 9.45 11.13 -3.74
C ALA A 159 9.11 9.90 -4.59
N ILE A 160 9.42 8.68 -4.12
CA ILE A 160 9.04 7.46 -4.82
C ILE A 160 7.51 7.26 -4.75
N ALA A 161 6.92 7.38 -3.56
CA ALA A 161 5.47 7.22 -3.36
C ALA A 161 4.62 8.25 -4.13
N GLU A 162 5.17 9.44 -4.43
CA GLU A 162 4.52 10.46 -5.26
C GLU A 162 4.91 10.39 -6.74
N GLY A 163 6.05 9.78 -7.04
CA GLY A 163 6.40 9.39 -8.38
C GLY A 163 5.41 8.38 -8.95
N TRP A 164 5.11 7.34 -8.19
CA TRP A 164 4.29 6.24 -8.67
C TRP A 164 3.00 6.08 -7.86
N THR A 165 2.31 4.97 -8.05
CA THR A 165 1.11 4.63 -7.30
C THR A 165 1.52 4.09 -5.94
N VAL A 166 1.02 4.74 -4.89
CA VAL A 166 1.13 4.29 -3.49
C VAL A 166 -0.16 3.61 -3.03
N GLY A 167 -0.06 2.53 -2.27
CA GLY A 167 -1.21 1.84 -1.65
C GLY A 167 -1.42 2.29 -0.21
N ASP A 168 -2.52 2.98 0.08
CA ASP A 168 -2.82 3.53 1.42
C ASP A 168 -3.74 2.63 2.26
N MET A 169 -4.06 1.44 1.76
CA MET A 169 -4.76 0.35 2.45
C MET A 169 -4.01 -0.98 2.29
N TYR A 170 -2.68 -0.91 2.25
CA TYR A 170 -1.80 -2.07 2.30
C TYR A 170 -1.41 -2.36 3.76
N GLN A 171 -1.61 -3.60 4.20
CA GLN A 171 -1.44 -4.03 5.59
C GLN A 171 -0.36 -5.10 5.70
N GLN A 172 0.33 -5.14 6.84
CA GLN A 172 1.10 -6.34 7.21
C GLN A 172 0.17 -7.54 7.24
N SER A 173 0.64 -8.72 6.85
CA SER A 173 -0.24 -9.88 6.79
C SER A 173 -0.63 -10.44 8.17
N GLN A 174 0.25 -10.30 9.16
CA GLN A 174 0.09 -10.87 10.50
C GLN A 174 0.37 -9.83 11.59
N ILE A 175 -0.35 -9.89 12.70
CA ILE A 175 -0.18 -9.01 13.87
C ILE A 175 0.91 -9.57 14.78
N THR A 176 2.14 -9.57 14.27
CA THR A 176 3.32 -10.05 15.00
C THR A 176 4.59 -9.59 14.30
N ALA A 177 5.73 -10.11 14.76
CA ALA A 177 7.07 -9.82 14.30
C ALA A 177 7.33 -10.16 12.82
N THR A 178 8.56 -9.87 12.41
CA THR A 178 9.10 -9.99 11.05
C THR A 178 8.84 -11.33 10.37
N ASN A 179 9.28 -12.44 10.98
CA ASN A 179 9.36 -13.72 10.29
C ASN A 179 7.99 -14.23 9.82
N PRO A 180 6.92 -14.21 10.64
CA PRO A 180 5.58 -14.59 10.18
C PRO A 180 5.05 -13.77 8.98
N ASN A 181 5.38 -12.49 8.89
CA ASN A 181 4.99 -11.64 7.77
C ASN A 181 5.75 -12.02 6.49
N ARG A 182 7.07 -12.24 6.59
CA ARG A 182 7.90 -12.71 5.46
C ARG A 182 7.56 -14.14 5.03
N VAL A 183 7.23 -15.03 5.96
CA VAL A 183 6.68 -16.37 5.68
C VAL A 183 5.39 -16.27 4.89
N THR A 184 4.49 -15.34 5.26
CA THR A 184 3.26 -15.10 4.50
C THR A 184 3.57 -14.59 3.10
N LEU A 185 4.54 -13.70 2.90
CA LEU A 185 4.94 -13.21 1.57
C LEU A 185 5.42 -14.34 0.64
N VAL A 186 6.08 -15.38 1.15
CA VAL A 186 6.66 -16.45 0.33
C VAL A 186 5.82 -17.74 0.29
N SER A 187 4.74 -17.84 1.05
CA SER A 187 3.91 -19.05 1.09
C SER A 187 2.41 -18.79 1.17
N GLY A 188 1.99 -17.66 1.73
CA GLY A 188 0.60 -17.23 1.85
C GLY A 188 -0.11 -17.61 3.15
N SER A 189 0.61 -18.18 4.12
CA SER A 189 0.04 -18.64 5.39
C SER A 189 1.07 -18.70 6.52
N ILE A 190 0.60 -18.64 7.76
CA ILE A 190 1.36 -18.96 8.97
C ILE A 190 0.90 -20.27 9.62
N ASN A 191 0.13 -21.09 8.89
CA ASN A 191 -0.46 -22.34 9.37
C ASN A 191 -1.29 -22.14 10.65
N ALA A 192 -2.10 -21.08 10.68
CA ALA A 192 -3.10 -20.88 11.72
C ALA A 192 -4.19 -21.97 11.64
N PRO A 193 -4.89 -22.32 12.73
CA PRO A 193 -5.92 -23.36 12.72
C PRO A 193 -6.98 -23.15 11.62
N GLY A 194 -7.16 -24.17 10.77
CA GLY A 194 -8.08 -24.12 9.64
C GLY A 194 -7.47 -23.61 8.32
N SER A 195 -6.17 -23.30 8.32
CA SER A 195 -5.40 -23.09 7.08
C SER A 195 -5.26 -24.40 6.28
N PRO A 196 -4.84 -24.34 5.00
CA PRO A 196 -4.67 -25.53 4.17
C PRO A 196 -3.61 -26.53 4.69
N GLN A 197 -2.63 -26.03 5.44
CA GLN A 197 -1.55 -26.85 6.01
C GLN A 197 -2.03 -27.71 7.18
N SER A 198 -1.32 -28.82 7.39
CA SER A 198 -1.46 -29.64 8.59
C SER A 198 -0.68 -29.04 9.77
N PRO A 199 -1.16 -29.16 11.02
CA PRO A 199 -0.45 -28.64 12.20
C PRO A 199 0.97 -29.18 12.39
N ASN A 200 1.30 -30.37 11.85
CA ASN A 200 2.65 -30.96 11.95
C ASN A 200 3.67 -30.36 10.95
N GLU A 201 3.24 -29.45 10.09
CA GLU A 201 4.09 -28.79 9.09
C GLU A 201 4.79 -27.52 9.61
N GLY A 202 4.68 -27.26 10.92
CA GLY A 202 5.29 -26.08 11.57
C GLY A 202 4.41 -25.49 12.67
N GLY A 203 3.16 -25.95 12.78
CA GLY A 203 2.18 -25.33 13.67
C GLY A 203 1.90 -23.88 13.31
N VAL A 204 1.19 -23.17 14.17
CA VAL A 204 1.00 -21.73 13.97
C VAL A 204 2.31 -21.00 14.22
N TYR A 205 2.76 -20.20 13.25
CA TYR A 205 4.03 -19.48 13.30
C TYR A 205 3.79 -17.97 13.50
N ILE A 206 3.96 -17.50 14.72
CA ILE A 206 3.63 -16.14 15.19
C ILE A 206 4.82 -15.45 15.89
N ASP A 207 6.04 -15.98 15.78
CA ASP A 207 7.24 -15.40 16.39
C ASP A 207 8.46 -15.62 15.48
N ASN A 208 9.55 -14.89 15.74
CA ASN A 208 10.83 -15.05 15.05
C ASN A 208 11.63 -16.29 15.53
N THR A 209 10.94 -17.37 15.88
CA THR A 209 11.58 -18.58 16.38
C THR A 209 12.29 -19.32 15.24
N GLU A 210 13.59 -19.50 15.40
CA GLU A 210 14.47 -20.20 14.44
C GLU A 210 15.23 -21.38 15.08
N THR A 211 14.76 -21.83 16.24
CA THR A 211 15.36 -22.94 16.99
C THR A 211 14.66 -24.26 16.65
N PRO A 212 15.37 -25.31 16.20
CA PRO A 212 14.78 -26.61 15.92
C PRO A 212 13.93 -27.16 17.08
N GLY A 213 12.70 -27.55 16.77
CA GLY A 213 11.70 -27.95 17.76
C GLY A 213 10.44 -27.09 17.67
N CYS A 214 9.66 -27.06 18.74
CA CYS A 214 8.50 -26.19 18.89
C CYS A 214 8.53 -25.54 20.27
N GLU A 215 8.06 -24.30 20.39
CA GLU A 215 7.91 -23.65 21.69
C GLU A 215 6.84 -24.33 22.54
N ALA A 216 5.75 -24.76 21.90
CA ALA A 216 4.68 -25.55 22.47
C ALA A 216 4.09 -26.48 21.39
N PRO A 217 3.19 -27.43 21.71
CA PRO A 217 2.60 -28.31 20.70
C PRO A 217 1.98 -27.53 19.54
N ASN A 218 2.58 -27.64 18.35
CA ASN A 218 2.20 -26.94 17.12
C ASN A 218 2.19 -25.40 17.25
N LEU A 219 3.14 -24.84 17.99
CA LEU A 219 3.37 -23.39 18.10
C LEU A 219 4.83 -23.10 17.80
N ASN A 220 5.07 -22.18 16.86
CA ASN A 220 6.38 -21.66 16.48
C ASN A 220 7.38 -22.79 16.23
N CYS A 221 6.97 -23.84 15.50
CA CYS A 221 7.87 -24.95 15.21
C CYS A 221 8.83 -24.60 14.08
N TYR A 222 10.03 -25.17 14.15
CA TYR A 222 11.07 -25.02 13.15
C TYR A 222 11.75 -26.38 12.88
N PRO A 223 12.02 -26.75 11.62
CA PRO A 223 11.75 -25.99 10.40
C PRO A 223 10.27 -26.04 9.95
N LEU A 224 9.88 -25.08 9.12
CA LEU A 224 8.59 -25.06 8.41
C LEU A 224 8.61 -26.05 7.25
N LYS A 225 7.49 -26.70 6.93
CA LYS A 225 7.48 -27.86 6.00
C LYS A 225 6.51 -27.76 4.83
N TRP A 226 5.67 -26.73 4.78
CA TRP A 226 4.78 -26.51 3.63
C TRP A 226 5.52 -25.84 2.47
N LYS A 227 4.88 -25.79 1.30
CA LYS A 227 5.52 -25.26 0.09
C LYS A 227 5.62 -23.74 0.11
N THR A 228 6.65 -23.24 -0.57
CA THR A 228 6.79 -21.83 -0.91
C THR A 228 6.36 -21.59 -2.35
N ILE A 229 6.12 -20.32 -2.72
CA ILE A 229 5.88 -19.92 -4.10
C ILE A 229 7.09 -20.22 -5.02
N PHE A 230 8.31 -20.30 -4.47
CA PHE A 230 9.50 -20.62 -5.24
C PHE A 230 9.61 -22.10 -5.61
N ASP A 231 9.04 -23.00 -4.80
CA ASP A 231 8.87 -24.41 -5.19
C ASP A 231 7.99 -24.52 -6.44
N ILE A 232 6.95 -23.68 -6.51
CA ILE A 232 6.01 -23.62 -7.64
C ILE A 232 6.68 -23.01 -8.87
N TYR A 233 7.39 -21.90 -8.71
CA TYR A 233 8.12 -21.24 -9.80
C TYR A 233 9.17 -22.16 -10.42
N GLU A 234 9.95 -22.85 -9.58
CA GLU A 234 10.95 -23.82 -10.04
C GLU A 234 10.29 -24.97 -10.81
N ALA A 235 9.21 -25.56 -10.27
CA ALA A 235 8.50 -26.65 -10.92
C ALA A 235 7.87 -26.24 -12.28
N ALA A 236 7.42 -24.99 -12.40
CA ALA A 236 6.85 -24.43 -13.63
C ALA A 236 7.91 -23.94 -14.63
N GLY A 237 9.20 -23.96 -14.28
CA GLY A 237 10.27 -23.43 -15.14
C GLY A 237 10.28 -21.91 -15.26
N VAL A 238 9.68 -21.20 -14.30
CA VAL A 238 9.77 -19.73 -14.17
C VAL A 238 11.17 -19.40 -13.67
N SER A 239 11.85 -18.44 -14.31
CA SER A 239 13.15 -18.00 -13.82
C SER A 239 12.99 -17.11 -12.58
N TRP A 240 13.73 -17.42 -11.51
CA TRP A 240 13.71 -16.65 -10.27
C TRP A 240 15.10 -16.58 -9.62
N GLN A 241 15.34 -15.55 -8.81
CA GLN A 241 16.58 -15.40 -8.03
C GLN A 241 16.33 -14.56 -6.77
N VAL A 242 16.87 -15.02 -5.64
CA VAL A 242 17.04 -14.20 -4.43
C VAL A 242 18.41 -13.53 -4.51
N TYR A 243 18.44 -12.21 -4.35
CA TYR A 243 19.65 -11.39 -4.24
C TYR A 243 19.81 -10.94 -2.79
N GLN A 244 20.82 -11.48 -2.12
CA GLN A 244 21.11 -11.22 -0.71
C GLN A 244 22.63 -11.28 -0.46
N GLY A 245 23.11 -10.53 0.54
CA GLY A 245 24.47 -10.66 1.06
C GLY A 245 24.58 -11.69 2.18
N VAL A 246 25.79 -11.90 2.70
CA VAL A 246 25.99 -12.69 3.93
C VAL A 246 25.31 -12.02 5.13
N ASP A 247 25.42 -10.69 5.20
CA ASP A 247 24.57 -9.87 6.06
C ASP A 247 23.25 -9.64 5.33
N ASN A 248 22.23 -10.40 5.72
CA ASN A 248 20.87 -10.32 5.22
C ASN A 248 19.85 -10.15 6.37
N PHE A 249 20.33 -9.90 7.59
CA PHE A 249 19.52 -9.74 8.81
C PHE A 249 18.53 -10.86 9.14
N ASP A 250 18.79 -12.08 8.64
CA ASP A 250 17.86 -13.22 8.70
C ASP A 250 16.53 -12.97 7.94
N ASP A 251 16.43 -11.91 7.14
CA ASP A 251 15.23 -11.49 6.40
C ASP A 251 14.89 -12.36 5.19
N ASN A 252 15.66 -13.42 4.92
CA ASN A 252 15.36 -14.40 3.89
C ASN A 252 14.55 -15.58 4.47
N PRO A 253 13.20 -15.57 4.30
CA PRO A 253 12.36 -16.57 4.94
C PRO A 253 12.58 -17.99 4.40
N LEU A 254 13.18 -18.15 3.22
CA LEU A 254 13.43 -19.45 2.63
C LEU A 254 14.38 -20.30 3.49
N ALA A 255 15.25 -19.66 4.28
CA ALA A 255 16.12 -20.33 5.24
C ALA A 255 15.36 -21.18 6.27
N TRP A 256 14.10 -20.83 6.56
CA TRP A 256 13.30 -21.46 7.60
C TRP A 256 12.52 -22.69 7.15
N PHE A 257 12.51 -22.95 5.85
CA PHE A 257 11.78 -24.05 5.23
C PHE A 257 12.68 -25.28 5.03
N GLU A 258 12.20 -26.45 5.46
CA GLU A 258 12.94 -27.72 5.51
C GLU A 258 13.51 -28.10 4.13
N GLN A 259 12.76 -27.84 3.05
CA GLN A 259 13.18 -28.14 1.69
C GLN A 259 14.39 -27.31 1.23
N PHE A 260 14.56 -26.09 1.73
CA PHE A 260 15.72 -25.25 1.42
C PHE A 260 16.93 -25.60 2.28
N GLN A 261 16.70 -25.97 3.55
CA GLN A 261 17.76 -26.45 4.45
C GLN A 261 18.37 -27.77 3.96
N ASN A 262 17.53 -28.67 3.45
CA ASN A 262 17.95 -29.98 2.95
C ASN A 262 18.35 -29.95 1.46
N ALA A 263 18.23 -28.81 0.80
CA ALA A 263 18.57 -28.66 -0.61
C ALA A 263 20.05 -28.98 -0.84
N SER A 264 20.35 -29.84 -1.81
CA SER A 264 21.75 -30.07 -2.19
C SER A 264 22.36 -28.79 -2.73
N SER A 265 23.67 -28.59 -2.52
CA SER A 265 24.41 -27.42 -3.01
C SER A 265 24.30 -27.21 -4.53
N ASP A 266 23.95 -28.26 -5.27
CA ASP A 266 23.79 -28.21 -6.72
C ASP A 266 22.38 -27.89 -7.20
N SER A 267 21.38 -27.95 -6.32
CA SER A 267 19.98 -27.69 -6.63
C SER A 267 19.70 -26.21 -6.92
N ALA A 268 18.61 -25.95 -7.65
CA ALA A 268 18.12 -24.60 -7.88
C ALA A 268 17.71 -23.90 -6.58
N LEU A 269 17.06 -24.59 -5.64
CA LEU A 269 16.69 -24.03 -4.33
C LEU A 269 17.91 -23.48 -3.59
N SER A 270 19.03 -24.22 -3.59
CA SER A 270 20.27 -23.75 -2.97
C SER A 270 20.91 -22.60 -3.77
N LYS A 271 21.10 -22.76 -5.09
CA LYS A 271 21.79 -21.77 -5.93
C LYS A 271 21.03 -20.46 -6.12
N ARG A 272 19.70 -20.50 -6.13
CA ARG A 272 18.83 -19.34 -6.38
C ARG A 272 18.20 -18.77 -5.12
N GLY A 273 17.90 -19.60 -4.12
CA GLY A 273 17.23 -19.17 -2.88
C GLY A 273 18.18 -18.88 -1.71
N MET A 274 19.32 -19.58 -1.65
CA MET A 274 20.20 -19.56 -0.47
C MET A 274 21.61 -19.03 -0.75
N ALA A 275 21.94 -18.71 -2.01
CA ALA A 275 23.24 -18.17 -2.37
C ALA A 275 23.40 -16.70 -1.95
N PHE A 276 24.59 -16.35 -1.48
CA PHE A 276 24.97 -15.00 -1.07
C PHE A 276 25.60 -14.21 -2.24
N LEU A 277 24.81 -13.94 -3.28
CA LEU A 277 25.30 -13.24 -4.48
C LEU A 277 25.66 -11.76 -4.23
N GLY A 278 25.07 -11.15 -3.20
CA GLY A 278 25.13 -9.73 -2.92
C GLY A 278 24.25 -8.90 -3.87
N LEU A 279 24.01 -7.64 -3.50
CA LEU A 279 23.20 -6.73 -4.32
C LEU A 279 23.94 -6.21 -5.56
N ASP A 280 25.27 -6.29 -5.59
CA ASP A 280 26.04 -5.97 -6.80
C ASP A 280 25.70 -6.90 -7.97
N ALA A 281 25.34 -8.16 -7.70
CA ALA A 281 24.83 -9.07 -8.73
C ALA A 281 23.48 -8.58 -9.30
N PHE A 282 22.55 -8.14 -8.44
CA PHE A 282 21.29 -7.54 -8.89
C PHE A 282 21.54 -6.29 -9.74
N TYR A 283 22.41 -5.39 -9.30
CA TYR A 283 22.75 -4.18 -10.06
C TYR A 283 23.38 -4.52 -11.41
N GLY A 284 24.23 -5.55 -11.47
CA GLY A 284 24.82 -6.06 -12.69
C GLY A 284 23.77 -6.61 -13.66
N ASP A 285 22.90 -7.50 -13.17
CA ASP A 285 21.84 -8.11 -13.98
C ASP A 285 20.83 -7.07 -14.49
N ALA A 286 20.46 -6.10 -13.65
CA ALA A 286 19.59 -4.99 -14.03
C ALA A 286 20.23 -4.12 -15.13
N ALA A 287 21.52 -3.81 -15.01
CA ALA A 287 22.25 -3.01 -16.01
C ALA A 287 22.43 -3.77 -17.34
N LEU A 288 22.58 -5.10 -17.29
CA LEU A 288 22.73 -5.95 -18.47
C LEU A 288 21.40 -6.34 -19.12
N GLY A 289 20.27 -6.11 -18.45
CA GLY A 289 18.95 -6.56 -18.92
C GLY A 289 18.75 -8.07 -18.78
N THR A 290 19.44 -8.70 -17.83
CA THR A 290 19.45 -10.16 -17.64
C THR A 290 18.77 -10.61 -16.35
N LEU A 291 17.98 -9.73 -15.71
CA LEU A 291 17.19 -10.10 -14.54
C LEU A 291 16.32 -11.34 -14.84
N PRO A 292 16.11 -12.23 -13.86
CA PRO A 292 15.10 -13.28 -14.00
C PRO A 292 13.70 -12.68 -14.07
N GLN A 293 12.71 -13.52 -14.38
CA GLN A 293 11.30 -13.11 -14.33
C GLN A 293 10.91 -12.63 -12.94
N VAL A 294 11.29 -13.36 -11.88
CA VAL A 294 11.04 -12.96 -10.49
C VAL A 294 12.36 -12.70 -9.77
N SER A 295 12.61 -11.45 -9.39
CA SER A 295 13.76 -11.08 -8.57
C SER A 295 13.30 -10.75 -7.15
N PHE A 296 13.90 -11.37 -6.14
CA PHE A 296 13.60 -11.10 -4.74
C PHE A 296 14.82 -10.49 -4.05
N ILE A 297 14.68 -9.32 -3.45
CA ILE A 297 15.80 -8.57 -2.88
C ILE A 297 15.73 -8.61 -1.36
N ILE A 298 16.82 -9.02 -0.72
CA ILE A 298 17.03 -8.89 0.72
C ILE A 298 18.14 -7.86 0.97
N GLY A 299 17.80 -6.82 1.73
CA GLY A 299 18.74 -5.79 2.14
C GLY A 299 19.69 -6.26 3.26
N PRO A 300 20.88 -5.64 3.40
CA PRO A 300 21.70 -5.83 4.59
C PRO A 300 21.09 -5.15 5.81
N ARG A 301 21.42 -5.67 7.01
CA ARG A 301 20.88 -5.23 8.30
C ARG A 301 20.89 -3.72 8.50
N GLU A 302 22.04 -3.06 8.29
CA GLU A 302 22.17 -1.62 8.54
C GLU A 302 21.34 -0.74 7.60
N LEU A 303 20.77 -1.32 6.53
CA LEU A 303 19.93 -0.62 5.54
C LEU A 303 18.47 -1.10 5.55
N SER A 304 18.09 -2.00 6.47
CA SER A 304 16.77 -2.63 6.48
C SER A 304 15.64 -1.71 6.95
N GLU A 305 15.98 -0.65 7.71
CA GLU A 305 15.05 0.24 8.46
C GLU A 305 14.41 -0.38 9.71
N HIS A 306 14.74 -1.64 10.08
CA HIS A 306 14.39 -2.18 11.39
C HIS A 306 14.98 -1.26 12.46
N ALA A 307 14.20 -0.75 13.41
CA ALA A 307 14.75 0.15 14.41
C ALA A 307 15.83 -0.56 15.26
N PRO A 308 17.02 0.03 15.50
CA PRO A 308 17.40 1.43 15.30
C PRO A 308 18.06 1.79 13.95
N TYR A 309 18.09 0.90 12.95
CA TYR A 309 18.60 1.26 11.62
C TYR A 309 17.73 2.32 10.94
N SER A 310 18.40 3.23 10.23
CA SER A 310 17.80 4.53 9.95
C SER A 310 16.88 4.54 8.72
N PRO A 311 15.74 5.26 8.78
CA PRO A 311 14.94 5.56 7.60
C PRO A 311 15.75 6.19 6.46
N SER A 312 16.74 7.04 6.78
CA SER A 312 17.60 7.66 5.77
C SER A 312 18.48 6.65 5.03
N ASP A 313 19.04 5.66 5.74
CA ASP A 313 19.92 4.65 5.14
C ASP A 313 19.13 3.64 4.30
N GLY A 314 17.93 3.27 4.75
CA GLY A 314 17.02 2.49 3.93
C GLY A 314 16.47 3.25 2.72
N GLY A 315 16.22 4.55 2.86
CA GLY A 315 15.93 5.44 1.73
C GLY A 315 17.07 5.46 0.71
N TRP A 316 18.33 5.39 1.16
CA TRP A 316 19.47 5.22 0.27
C TRP A 316 19.43 3.88 -0.48
N LEU A 317 19.11 2.78 0.19
CA LEU A 317 18.98 1.47 -0.44
C LEU A 317 17.82 1.43 -1.45
N GLN A 318 16.65 1.97 -1.09
CA GLN A 318 15.52 2.11 -2.02
C GLN A 318 15.90 2.90 -3.26
N HIS A 319 16.61 4.02 -3.11
CA HIS A 319 17.10 4.79 -4.24
C HIS A 319 18.04 3.96 -5.13
N LYS A 320 18.93 3.15 -4.55
CA LYS A 320 19.87 2.30 -5.31
C LYS A 320 19.16 1.22 -6.12
N ILE A 321 18.15 0.57 -5.52
CA ILE A 321 17.33 -0.44 -6.19
C ILE A 321 16.47 0.19 -7.27
N LEU A 322 15.81 1.32 -6.96
CA LEU A 322 15.06 2.12 -7.92
C LEU A 322 15.93 2.46 -9.13
N ASP A 323 17.10 3.06 -8.88
CA ASP A 323 18.03 3.47 -9.94
C ASP A 323 18.41 2.31 -10.86
N ALA A 324 18.68 1.14 -10.29
CA ALA A 324 19.02 -0.05 -11.08
C ALA A 324 17.88 -0.45 -12.02
N VAL A 325 16.63 -0.40 -11.54
CA VAL A 325 15.45 -0.74 -12.35
C VAL A 325 15.17 0.34 -13.40
N VAL A 326 15.08 1.61 -13.01
CA VAL A 326 14.64 2.69 -13.92
C VAL A 326 15.69 3.10 -14.96
N LYS A 327 16.97 2.82 -14.70
CA LYS A 327 18.07 3.02 -15.67
C LYS A 327 18.38 1.76 -16.49
N GLY A 328 17.82 0.60 -16.11
CA GLY A 328 18.01 -0.65 -16.84
C GLY A 328 17.33 -0.63 -18.22
N PRO A 329 17.86 -1.37 -19.21
CA PRO A 329 17.29 -1.42 -20.56
C PRO A 329 15.84 -1.95 -20.60
N HIS A 330 15.41 -2.69 -19.57
CA HIS A 330 14.07 -3.26 -19.46
C HIS A 330 13.10 -2.45 -18.58
N TYR A 331 13.41 -1.21 -18.16
CA TYR A 331 12.49 -0.40 -17.34
C TYR A 331 11.05 -0.37 -17.91
N GLY A 332 10.93 -0.24 -19.24
CA GLY A 332 9.66 -0.25 -19.96
C GLY A 332 8.84 -1.55 -19.86
N LYS A 333 9.41 -2.60 -19.26
CA LYS A 333 8.88 -3.96 -19.11
C LYS A 333 9.05 -4.51 -17.69
N SER A 334 9.41 -3.65 -16.73
CA SER A 334 9.67 -4.04 -15.35
C SER A 334 8.65 -3.45 -14.39
N LEU A 335 8.47 -4.17 -13.29
CA LEU A 335 7.66 -3.73 -12.16
C LEU A 335 8.43 -4.02 -10.87
N LEU A 336 8.69 -2.98 -10.09
CA LEU A 336 9.31 -3.07 -8.77
C LEU A 336 8.26 -2.81 -7.69
N MET A 337 8.04 -3.79 -6.82
CA MET A 337 7.21 -3.65 -5.62
C MET A 337 8.12 -3.33 -4.43
N ILE A 338 7.84 -2.22 -3.75
CA ILE A 338 8.49 -1.86 -2.51
C ILE A 338 7.45 -1.95 -1.40
N SER A 339 7.75 -2.76 -0.40
CA SER A 339 6.86 -3.07 0.73
C SER A 339 7.62 -3.05 2.05
N TYR A 340 6.90 -3.09 3.15
CA TYR A 340 7.43 -3.31 4.49
C TYR A 340 6.77 -4.56 5.07
N ASP A 341 7.48 -5.31 5.89
CA ASP A 341 7.00 -6.56 6.49
C ASP A 341 5.99 -6.33 7.61
N GLU A 342 6.26 -5.42 8.55
CA GLU A 342 5.38 -5.08 9.65
C GLU A 342 5.61 -3.64 10.16
N SER A 343 4.86 -3.29 11.20
CA SER A 343 4.77 -1.94 11.75
C SER A 343 5.96 -1.45 12.55
N GLY A 344 6.82 -2.30 13.12
CA GLY A 344 7.94 -1.94 14.01
C GLY A 344 7.53 -1.52 15.41
N GLY A 345 6.28 -1.81 15.80
CA GLY A 345 5.66 -1.21 16.98
C GLY A 345 5.26 0.25 16.77
N TRP A 346 5.28 0.74 15.54
CA TRP A 346 4.73 2.04 15.17
C TRP A 346 3.21 1.92 14.95
N GLY A 347 2.44 2.85 15.49
CA GLY A 347 0.99 2.81 15.43
C GLY A 347 0.44 3.30 14.09
N ASP A 348 -0.78 2.87 13.77
CA ASP A 348 -1.59 3.39 12.67
C ASP A 348 -3.02 3.56 13.15
N HIS A 349 -3.72 4.59 12.66
CA HIS A 349 -5.06 4.90 13.11
C HIS A 349 -6.14 3.99 12.52
N VAL A 350 -5.87 3.34 11.39
CA VAL A 350 -6.86 2.50 10.72
C VAL A 350 -6.91 1.14 11.43
N PRO A 351 -8.05 0.78 12.03
CA PRO A 351 -8.23 -0.56 12.57
C PRO A 351 -8.04 -1.58 11.44
N PRO A 352 -7.34 -2.70 11.68
CA PRO A 352 -7.06 -3.66 10.62
C PRO A 352 -8.33 -4.22 9.97
N TYR A 353 -8.37 -4.24 8.63
CA TYR A 353 -9.37 -5.04 7.90
C TYR A 353 -9.10 -6.52 8.16
N HIS A 354 -10.07 -7.25 8.70
CA HIS A 354 -9.91 -8.66 9.09
C HIS A 354 -11.20 -9.46 8.82
N SER A 355 -11.10 -10.79 8.89
CA SER A 355 -12.23 -11.68 8.63
C SER A 355 -13.25 -11.68 9.77
N PRO A 356 -14.50 -12.13 9.54
CA PRO A 356 -15.43 -12.48 10.61
C PRO A 356 -14.84 -13.46 11.62
N GLU A 357 -15.28 -13.35 12.87
CA GLU A 357 -14.81 -14.21 13.96
C GLU A 357 -14.95 -15.71 13.62
N ASN A 358 -13.93 -16.49 13.97
CA ASN A 358 -13.84 -17.93 13.73
C ASN A 358 -13.76 -18.35 12.25
N THR A 359 -13.38 -17.43 11.36
CA THR A 359 -13.05 -17.80 9.98
C THR A 359 -11.83 -18.73 9.97
N PRO A 360 -11.90 -19.91 9.31
CA PRO A 360 -10.77 -20.85 9.24
C PRO A 360 -9.50 -20.22 8.69
N GLY A 361 -8.37 -20.42 9.37
CA GLY A 361 -7.06 -19.89 8.98
C GLY A 361 -6.82 -18.41 9.31
N GLU A 362 -7.82 -17.70 9.84
CA GLU A 362 -7.72 -16.26 10.16
C GLU A 362 -7.88 -15.96 11.65
N TRP A 363 -8.37 -16.93 12.43
CA TRP A 363 -8.63 -16.80 13.86
C TRP A 363 -8.00 -17.93 14.64
N LEU A 364 -7.57 -17.62 15.86
CA LEU A 364 -7.05 -18.61 16.79
C LEU A 364 -7.35 -18.22 18.24
N LYS A 365 -7.44 -19.25 19.09
CA LYS A 365 -7.32 -19.04 20.52
C LYS A 365 -5.87 -18.71 20.82
N ASP A 366 -5.64 -17.53 21.39
CA ASP A 366 -4.34 -17.02 21.75
C ASP A 366 -3.53 -18.08 22.51
N PRO A 367 -2.39 -18.53 21.97
CA PRO A 367 -1.60 -19.60 22.59
C PRO A 367 -0.97 -19.17 23.92
N TYR A 368 -0.90 -17.86 24.19
CA TYR A 368 -0.31 -17.33 25.42
C TYR A 368 -1.37 -16.97 26.49
N ASP A 369 -2.66 -17.20 26.21
CA ASP A 369 -3.80 -16.94 27.12
C ASP A 369 -3.86 -15.49 27.65
N LEU A 370 -3.48 -14.52 26.81
CA LEU A 370 -3.47 -13.08 27.12
C LEU A 370 -4.72 -12.37 26.60
N PHE A 371 -5.21 -12.76 25.42
CA PHE A 371 -6.22 -11.99 24.67
C PHE A 371 -7.48 -12.79 24.29
N GLY A 372 -7.54 -14.08 24.61
CA GLY A 372 -8.69 -14.93 24.29
C GLY A 372 -8.71 -15.37 22.83
N ASN A 373 -9.79 -15.10 22.09
CA ASN A 373 -9.90 -15.42 20.67
C ASN A 373 -9.50 -14.19 19.85
N ILE A 374 -8.52 -14.34 18.95
CA ILE A 374 -7.95 -13.23 18.18
C ILE A 374 -7.91 -13.57 16.68
N TYR A 375 -7.93 -12.52 15.86
CA TYR A 375 -7.59 -12.64 14.44
C TYR A 375 -6.08 -12.53 14.26
N THR A 376 -5.51 -13.30 13.33
CA THR A 376 -4.08 -13.30 13.03
C THR A 376 -3.68 -12.11 12.16
N GLY A 377 -4.59 -11.64 11.30
CA GLY A 377 -4.47 -10.44 10.49
C GLY A 377 -5.59 -10.32 9.45
N PRO A 378 -5.42 -9.53 8.36
CA PRO A 378 -4.35 -8.55 8.15
C PRO A 378 -4.20 -7.61 9.34
N GLY A 379 -3.00 -7.04 9.52
CA GLY A 379 -2.62 -6.23 10.68
C GLY A 379 -2.56 -4.73 10.37
N VAL A 380 -1.62 -4.03 11.01
CA VAL A 380 -1.38 -2.60 10.84
C VAL A 380 -1.05 -2.24 9.38
N ARG A 381 -1.48 -1.07 8.91
CA ARG A 381 -1.07 -0.58 7.59
C ARG A 381 0.42 -0.31 7.54
N VAL A 382 1.06 -0.68 6.44
CA VAL A 382 2.50 -0.49 6.19
C VAL A 382 2.71 0.14 4.81
N PRO A 383 3.81 0.88 4.58
CA PRO A 383 4.06 1.50 3.28
C PRO A 383 4.13 0.48 2.14
N PHE A 384 3.51 0.81 1.02
CA PHE A 384 3.55 0.01 -0.20
C PHE A 384 3.43 0.87 -1.45
N TYR A 385 4.28 0.64 -2.45
CA TYR A 385 4.20 1.31 -3.75
C TYR A 385 4.79 0.44 -4.85
N ILE A 386 4.24 0.62 -6.06
CA ILE A 386 4.71 -0.08 -7.26
C ILE A 386 5.37 0.93 -8.19
N VAL A 387 6.65 0.72 -8.48
CA VAL A 387 7.42 1.49 -9.46
C VAL A 387 7.36 0.78 -10.80
N SER A 388 6.69 1.43 -11.75
CA SER A 388 6.52 0.90 -13.11
C SER A 388 6.04 2.00 -14.06
N PRO A 389 6.25 1.89 -15.38
CA PRO A 389 5.68 2.85 -16.31
C PRO A 389 4.14 2.93 -16.24
N TRP A 390 3.47 1.85 -15.85
CA TRP A 390 2.00 1.79 -15.74
C TRP A 390 1.45 2.33 -14.41
N THR A 391 2.31 2.77 -13.50
CA THR A 391 1.91 3.28 -12.18
C THR A 391 2.36 4.72 -11.95
N ARG A 392 2.82 5.43 -12.98
CA ARG A 392 3.18 6.85 -12.87
C ARG A 392 1.96 7.72 -12.57
N GLY A 393 2.22 8.89 -11.97
CA GLY A 393 1.21 9.94 -11.77
C GLY A 393 0.88 10.26 -10.32
N GLY A 394 1.57 9.64 -9.35
CA GLY A 394 1.37 9.91 -7.93
C GLY A 394 -0.03 9.53 -7.44
N HIS A 395 -0.63 8.50 -8.04
CA HIS A 395 -1.96 8.02 -7.71
C HIS A 395 -1.99 7.32 -6.34
N VAL A 396 -3.20 7.17 -5.78
CA VAL A 396 -3.42 6.39 -4.56
C VAL A 396 -4.30 5.18 -4.86
N PHE A 397 -3.79 3.99 -4.55
CA PHE A 397 -4.50 2.74 -4.62
C PHE A 397 -5.17 2.45 -3.28
N THR A 398 -6.47 2.22 -3.31
CA THR A 398 -7.30 2.26 -2.10
C THR A 398 -7.87 0.92 -1.69
N GLU A 399 -7.63 -0.16 -2.44
CA GLU A 399 -8.17 -1.49 -2.13
C GLU A 399 -7.42 -2.12 -0.95
N HIS A 400 -8.13 -2.97 -0.20
CA HIS A 400 -7.53 -3.78 0.87
C HIS A 400 -6.51 -4.74 0.28
N ALA A 401 -5.27 -4.65 0.75
CA ALA A 401 -4.16 -5.47 0.29
C ALA A 401 -3.24 -5.86 1.45
N ASP A 402 -2.53 -6.97 1.31
CA ASP A 402 -1.49 -7.41 2.25
C ASP A 402 -0.34 -8.12 1.50
N HIS A 403 0.55 -8.85 2.18
CA HIS A 403 1.63 -9.58 1.51
C HIS A 403 1.12 -10.68 0.55
N ASN A 404 -0.07 -11.24 0.77
CA ASN A 404 -0.67 -12.17 -0.17
C ASN A 404 -1.00 -11.49 -1.50
N SER A 405 -1.30 -10.19 -1.51
CA SER A 405 -1.57 -9.42 -2.73
C SER A 405 -0.41 -9.45 -3.72
N GLN A 406 0.84 -9.56 -3.25
CA GLN A 406 2.01 -9.69 -4.12
C GLN A 406 2.05 -11.08 -4.79
N ILE A 407 1.71 -12.14 -4.04
CA ILE A 407 1.55 -13.51 -4.58
C ILE A 407 0.43 -13.52 -5.62
N LEU A 408 -0.73 -12.95 -5.30
CA LEU A 408 -1.89 -12.87 -6.21
C LEU A 408 -1.52 -12.17 -7.53
N PHE A 409 -0.77 -11.06 -7.45
CA PHE A 409 -0.29 -10.38 -8.65
C PHE A 409 0.57 -11.30 -9.53
N ILE A 410 1.55 -11.99 -8.92
CA ILE A 410 2.49 -12.85 -9.66
C ILE A 410 1.75 -14.05 -10.28
N GLU A 411 0.77 -14.63 -9.59
CA GLU A 411 -0.06 -15.70 -10.13
C GLU A 411 -0.82 -15.25 -11.39
N GLU A 412 -1.48 -14.10 -11.34
CA GLU A 412 -2.19 -13.51 -12.49
C GLU A 412 -1.24 -13.19 -13.64
N TRP A 413 -0.08 -12.60 -13.31
CA TRP A 413 0.94 -12.23 -14.28
C TRP A 413 1.54 -13.44 -14.99
N LEU A 414 1.98 -14.46 -14.26
CA LEU A 414 2.55 -15.67 -14.85
C LEU A 414 1.51 -16.47 -15.65
N THR A 415 0.25 -16.50 -15.19
CA THR A 415 -0.87 -17.07 -15.95
C THR A 415 -1.03 -16.33 -17.28
N ALA A 416 -1.00 -14.99 -17.27
CA ALA A 416 -1.08 -14.20 -18.50
C ALA A 416 0.12 -14.45 -19.44
N LYS A 417 1.31 -14.76 -18.90
CA LYS A 417 2.48 -15.19 -19.68
C LYS A 417 2.40 -16.63 -20.20
N GLY A 418 1.35 -17.38 -19.85
CA GLY A 418 1.10 -18.74 -20.34
C GLY A 418 1.71 -19.85 -19.49
N TYR A 419 2.07 -19.57 -18.24
CA TYR A 419 2.45 -20.62 -17.29
C TYR A 419 1.21 -21.27 -16.68
N ASP A 420 1.23 -22.60 -16.60
CA ASP A 420 0.23 -23.40 -15.89
C ASP A 420 0.71 -23.75 -14.47
N ASN A 421 -0.22 -24.08 -13.58
CA ASN A 421 0.06 -24.55 -12.21
C ASN A 421 0.91 -23.59 -11.35
N ILE A 422 0.79 -22.28 -11.58
CA ILE A 422 1.56 -21.25 -10.84
C ILE A 422 0.95 -20.84 -9.49
N ARG A 423 -0.19 -21.43 -9.15
CA ARG A 423 -1.02 -21.01 -8.03
C ARG A 423 -0.61 -21.74 -6.77
N THR A 424 -0.48 -21.01 -5.65
CA THR A 424 -0.27 -21.63 -4.34
C THR A 424 -1.58 -22.12 -3.73
N ASP A 425 -1.59 -23.37 -3.29
CA ASP A 425 -2.68 -23.96 -2.50
C ASP A 425 -2.52 -23.71 -0.99
N GLU A 426 -1.40 -23.08 -0.59
CA GLU A 426 -1.06 -22.81 0.81
C GLU A 426 -1.75 -21.56 1.35
N MET A 427 -2.19 -20.65 0.48
CA MET A 427 -2.82 -19.39 0.89
C MET A 427 -4.19 -19.61 1.55
N VAL A 428 -4.41 -18.92 2.67
CA VAL A 428 -5.70 -18.96 3.38
C VAL A 428 -6.86 -18.54 2.45
N PRO A 429 -7.97 -19.31 2.35
CA PRO A 429 -9.04 -19.03 1.41
C PRO A 429 -9.68 -17.64 1.57
N TRP A 430 -9.76 -17.13 2.80
CA TRP A 430 -10.33 -15.80 3.05
C TRP A 430 -9.43 -14.69 2.49
N ARG A 431 -8.10 -14.70 2.74
CA ARG A 431 -7.17 -13.73 2.12
C ARG A 431 -7.33 -13.68 0.62
N ARG A 432 -7.36 -14.85 -0.01
CA ARG A 432 -7.46 -14.95 -1.45
C ARG A 432 -8.74 -14.33 -2.03
N GLN A 433 -9.85 -14.40 -1.30
CA GLN A 433 -11.14 -13.87 -1.74
C GLN A 433 -11.31 -12.37 -1.46
N ASN A 434 -10.58 -11.83 -0.48
CA ASN A 434 -10.84 -10.50 0.07
C ASN A 434 -9.68 -9.51 -0.11
N MET A 435 -8.47 -9.97 -0.41
CA MET A 435 -7.31 -9.11 -0.71
C MET A 435 -7.23 -8.83 -2.21
N ALA A 436 -6.82 -7.62 -2.56
CA ALA A 436 -6.60 -7.22 -3.94
C ALA A 436 -5.45 -7.99 -4.59
N ASN A 437 -5.53 -8.23 -5.90
CA ASN A 437 -4.44 -8.82 -6.69
C ASN A 437 -3.51 -7.77 -7.33
N LEU A 438 -3.66 -6.49 -6.95
CA LEU A 438 -2.86 -5.34 -7.38
C LEU A 438 -2.95 -4.97 -8.87
N LEU A 439 -3.66 -5.73 -9.72
CA LEU A 439 -3.75 -5.45 -11.16
C LEU A 439 -4.36 -4.07 -11.45
N ASN A 440 -5.31 -3.63 -10.62
CA ASN A 440 -5.95 -2.33 -10.74
C ASN A 440 -4.99 -1.15 -10.50
N MET A 441 -3.78 -1.39 -9.96
CA MET A 441 -2.75 -0.35 -9.88
C MET A 441 -2.19 0.02 -11.25
N LEU A 442 -2.25 -0.88 -12.22
CA LEU A 442 -1.64 -0.71 -13.54
C LEU A 442 -2.60 -0.03 -14.53
N ASP A 443 -2.09 0.99 -15.21
CA ASP A 443 -2.69 1.63 -16.38
C ASP A 443 -1.88 1.28 -17.64
N PHE A 444 -2.25 0.18 -18.28
CA PHE A 444 -1.62 -0.25 -19.53
C PHE A 444 -2.00 0.62 -20.74
N GLU A 445 -3.06 1.43 -20.64
CA GLU A 445 -3.50 2.31 -21.73
C GLU A 445 -2.61 3.56 -21.82
N ASN A 446 -2.09 4.03 -20.67
CA ASN A 446 -1.31 5.26 -20.57
C ASN A 446 0.04 5.06 -19.85
N PRO A 447 0.94 4.21 -20.37
CA PRO A 447 2.26 4.06 -19.77
C PRO A 447 3.07 5.36 -19.89
N ASP A 448 3.79 5.69 -18.83
CA ASP A 448 4.71 6.83 -18.76
C ASP A 448 6.10 6.36 -18.34
N LEU A 449 7.09 6.55 -19.23
CA LEU A 449 8.48 6.19 -18.99
C LEU A 449 9.29 7.32 -18.34
N SER A 450 8.66 8.46 -18.05
CA SER A 450 9.32 9.56 -17.37
C SER A 450 9.72 9.13 -15.97
N ILE A 451 10.93 9.51 -15.56
CA ILE A 451 11.43 9.29 -14.21
C ILE A 451 11.26 10.61 -13.45
N PRO A 452 10.52 10.63 -12.33
CA PRO A 452 10.39 11.81 -11.49
C PRO A 452 11.74 12.16 -10.85
N ASP A 453 11.90 13.42 -10.45
CA ASP A 453 13.09 13.83 -9.71
C ASP A 453 13.05 13.20 -8.30
N ILE A 454 14.01 12.33 -8.02
CA ILE A 454 14.17 11.68 -6.72
C ILE A 454 15.32 12.38 -6.00
N PRO A 455 15.09 12.92 -4.77
CA PRO A 455 16.15 13.53 -3.98
C PRO A 455 17.32 12.56 -3.82
N LYS A 456 18.53 13.05 -4.10
CA LYS A 456 19.74 12.25 -3.94
C LYS A 456 20.01 12.01 -2.44
N PRO A 457 19.98 10.75 -1.96
CA PRO A 457 20.25 10.46 -0.56
C PRO A 457 21.73 10.59 -0.22
N THR A 458 22.00 10.91 1.04
CA THR A 458 23.36 10.84 1.60
C THR A 458 23.77 9.36 1.70
N PRO A 459 25.00 8.99 1.28
CA PRO A 459 25.50 7.65 1.52
C PRO A 459 25.54 7.31 3.03
N PRO A 460 25.14 6.10 3.43
CA PRO A 460 25.24 5.64 4.81
C PRO A 460 26.67 5.69 5.32
N HIS A 461 26.83 5.89 6.62
CA HIS A 461 28.15 5.86 7.26
C HIS A 461 28.77 4.46 7.13
N ARG A 462 30.10 4.43 7.01
CA ARG A 462 30.89 3.20 6.98
C ARG A 462 32.09 3.32 7.91
N ASP A 463 32.43 2.23 8.56
CA ASP A 463 33.57 2.15 9.46
C ASP A 463 34.91 2.14 8.68
N SER A 464 36.02 2.11 9.41
CA SER A 464 37.37 2.08 8.80
C SER A 464 37.66 0.84 7.93
N ARG A 465 36.86 -0.23 8.05
CA ARG A 465 36.93 -1.44 7.22
C ARG A 465 36.03 -1.34 5.99
N GLY A 466 35.20 -0.31 5.91
CA GLY A 466 34.24 -0.10 4.84
C GLY A 466 32.90 -0.78 5.08
N GLU A 467 32.65 -1.33 6.27
CA GLU A 467 31.36 -1.95 6.60
C GLU A 467 30.35 -0.88 7.01
N PHE A 468 29.07 -1.10 6.75
CA PHE A 468 28.03 -0.19 7.23
C PHE A 468 27.94 -0.23 8.75
N ASP A 469 27.83 0.93 9.37
CA ASP A 469 27.69 1.12 10.82
C ASP A 469 26.87 2.39 11.13
N GLY A 470 25.91 2.72 10.24
CA GLY A 470 25.10 3.94 10.31
C GLY A 470 24.36 4.11 11.63
N SER A 471 23.76 3.04 12.13
CA SER A 471 23.04 3.09 13.41
C SER A 471 23.99 3.31 14.58
N ALA A 472 25.07 2.51 14.69
CA ALA A 472 26.05 2.65 15.75
C ALA A 472 26.73 4.03 15.74
N PHE A 473 26.99 4.58 14.55
CA PHE A 473 27.49 5.94 14.40
C PHE A 473 26.47 6.96 14.93
N CYS A 474 25.19 6.85 14.55
CA CYS A 474 24.12 7.72 15.02
C CYS A 474 23.96 7.68 16.54
N GLU A 475 23.90 6.48 17.13
CA GLU A 475 23.79 6.28 18.59
C GLU A 475 25.01 6.85 19.35
N SER A 476 26.21 6.83 18.74
CA SER A 476 27.40 7.45 19.32
C SER A 476 27.30 8.99 19.40
N GLN A 477 26.54 9.60 18.48
CA GLN A 477 26.27 11.05 18.46
C GLN A 477 25.06 11.41 19.34
N PHE A 478 24.10 10.49 19.45
CA PHE A 478 22.82 10.66 20.14
C PHE A 478 22.54 9.48 21.09
N PRO A 479 23.11 9.47 22.31
CA PRO A 479 22.93 8.35 23.24
C PRO A 479 21.49 8.11 23.70
N ASP A 480 20.62 9.13 23.60
CA ASP A 480 19.18 9.00 23.80
C ASP A 480 18.44 9.60 22.59
N PRO A 481 18.22 8.81 21.53
CA PRO A 481 17.62 9.28 20.29
C PRO A 481 16.10 9.49 20.42
N ARG A 482 15.51 9.19 21.58
CA ARG A 482 14.07 9.29 21.83
C ARG A 482 13.70 10.65 22.43
N PRO A 483 13.05 11.55 21.68
CA PRO A 483 12.62 12.84 22.21
C PRO A 483 11.55 12.64 23.30
N PRO A 484 11.54 13.43 24.39
CA PRO A 484 10.51 13.31 25.41
C PRO A 484 9.11 13.53 24.80
N PRO A 485 8.11 12.68 25.10
CA PRO A 485 6.74 12.88 24.62
C PRO A 485 6.17 14.21 25.13
N PRO A 486 5.42 14.97 24.31
CA PRO A 486 4.97 16.32 24.62
C PRO A 486 3.73 16.36 25.53
N PHE A 487 3.73 15.62 26.65
CA PHE A 487 2.54 15.45 27.51
C PHE A 487 1.92 16.77 27.97
N SER A 488 2.76 17.74 28.40
CA SER A 488 2.33 19.05 28.90
C SER A 488 2.22 20.14 27.84
N SER A 489 2.69 19.89 26.62
CA SER A 489 2.76 20.89 25.54
C SER A 489 1.99 20.50 24.28
N GLN A 490 1.27 19.36 24.30
CA GLN A 490 0.42 18.96 23.18
C GLN A 490 -0.81 19.88 23.07
N PRO A 491 -1.32 20.09 21.84
CA PRO A 491 -2.55 20.85 21.64
C PRO A 491 -3.78 20.12 22.18
N ALA A 492 -4.90 20.84 22.34
CA ALA A 492 -6.16 20.25 22.79
C ALA A 492 -6.81 19.31 21.74
N THR A 493 -6.52 19.53 20.46
CA THR A 493 -7.00 18.73 19.32
C THR A 493 -5.86 18.51 18.34
N LEU A 494 -5.92 17.43 17.55
CA LEU A 494 -4.95 17.17 16.48
C LEU A 494 -4.93 18.35 15.49
N PRO A 495 -3.80 19.05 15.30
CA PRO A 495 -3.73 20.13 14.33
C PRO A 495 -3.78 19.62 12.89
N ASN A 496 -4.01 20.53 11.95
CA ASN A 496 -3.90 20.26 10.52
C ASN A 496 -2.43 20.00 10.16
N ILE A 497 -2.04 18.73 10.13
CA ILE A 497 -0.64 18.27 9.91
C ILE A 497 -0.40 17.57 8.58
N VAL A 498 -1.46 17.34 7.80
CA VAL A 498 -1.36 16.72 6.46
C VAL A 498 -1.03 17.81 5.45
N GLU A 499 -0.19 17.49 4.47
CA GLU A 499 0.16 18.44 3.40
C GLU A 499 -1.06 18.75 2.52
N GLU A 500 -1.19 20.00 2.03
CA GLU A 500 -2.24 20.34 1.08
C GLU A 500 -1.92 19.79 -0.32
N GLY A 501 -2.92 19.21 -0.98
CA GLY A 501 -2.79 18.66 -2.32
C GLY A 501 -3.87 17.64 -2.65
N TYR A 502 -3.58 16.79 -3.63
CA TYR A 502 -4.52 15.78 -4.10
C TYR A 502 -3.81 14.56 -4.67
N LYS A 503 -4.52 13.43 -4.72
CA LYS A 503 -4.14 12.23 -5.46
C LYS A 503 -5.35 11.68 -6.20
N ILE A 504 -5.12 11.11 -7.37
CA ILE A 504 -6.17 10.41 -8.12
C ILE A 504 -6.33 9.03 -7.49
N CYS A 505 -7.55 8.66 -7.13
CA CYS A 505 -7.86 7.33 -6.62
C CYS A 505 -7.88 6.31 -7.76
N ILE A 506 -7.38 5.11 -7.49
CA ILE A 506 -7.47 3.96 -8.37
C ILE A 506 -7.83 2.70 -7.57
N GLY A 507 -8.51 1.75 -8.22
CA GLY A 507 -9.05 0.56 -7.57
C GLY A 507 -10.36 0.82 -6.84
N GLN A 508 -10.95 -0.23 -6.25
CA GLN A 508 -12.14 -0.09 -5.41
C GLN A 508 -11.88 0.86 -4.25
N LEU A 509 -12.83 1.76 -4.00
CA LEU A 509 -12.69 2.76 -2.96
C LEU A 509 -12.85 2.15 -1.57
N THR A 510 -12.04 2.64 -0.64
CA THR A 510 -12.26 2.56 0.80
C THR A 510 -12.63 3.94 1.34
N GLU A 511 -13.11 4.01 2.57
CA GLU A 511 -13.36 5.30 3.21
C GLU A 511 -12.06 6.03 3.62
N GLY A 512 -12.20 7.14 4.35
CA GLY A 512 -11.10 7.80 5.03
C GLY A 512 -10.45 8.95 4.27
N ARG A 513 -11.21 9.56 3.36
CA ARG A 513 -10.73 10.65 2.51
C ARG A 513 -11.86 11.57 2.07
N TYR A 514 -11.49 12.82 1.78
CA TYR A 514 -12.36 13.77 1.09
C TYR A 514 -12.22 13.56 -0.41
N LEU A 515 -13.33 13.34 -1.10
CA LEU A 515 -13.38 12.95 -2.50
C LEU A 515 -14.01 14.05 -3.35
N VAL A 516 -13.45 14.25 -4.54
CA VAL A 516 -14.03 15.03 -5.62
C VAL A 516 -14.31 14.10 -6.79
N PHE A 517 -15.53 14.17 -7.32
CA PHE A 517 -15.95 13.40 -8.50
C PHE A 517 -15.96 14.31 -9.72
N GLU A 518 -15.04 14.08 -10.66
CA GLU A 518 -14.94 14.82 -11.91
C GLU A 518 -15.57 14.03 -13.06
N SER A 519 -16.57 14.60 -13.73
CA SER A 519 -17.23 14.03 -14.91
C SER A 519 -16.31 14.01 -16.14
N GLU A 520 -16.69 13.30 -17.20
CA GLU A 520 -15.92 13.29 -18.46
C GLU A 520 -15.74 14.68 -19.08
N ASN A 521 -16.69 15.60 -18.85
CA ASN A 521 -16.65 16.97 -19.34
C ASN A 521 -15.86 17.94 -18.45
N GLY A 522 -15.10 17.44 -17.47
CA GLY A 522 -14.24 18.24 -16.59
C GLY A 522 -14.98 19.08 -15.54
N ARG A 523 -16.23 18.71 -15.23
CA ARG A 523 -17.09 19.35 -14.22
C ARG A 523 -17.11 18.53 -12.94
N LEU A 524 -17.20 19.21 -11.80
CA LEU A 524 -17.17 18.56 -10.49
C LEU A 524 -18.59 18.35 -9.97
N LEU A 525 -18.91 17.16 -9.45
CA LEU A 525 -20.18 16.96 -8.73
C LEU A 525 -20.20 17.83 -7.47
N ALA A 526 -21.24 18.64 -7.35
CA ALA A 526 -21.35 19.64 -6.29
C ALA A 526 -22.61 19.47 -5.45
N HIS A 527 -22.46 19.77 -4.17
CA HIS A 527 -23.54 19.87 -3.21
C HIS A 527 -23.90 21.33 -2.92
N SER A 528 -25.07 21.51 -2.33
CA SER A 528 -25.62 22.80 -1.90
C SER A 528 -26.41 22.56 -0.62
N HIS A 529 -26.16 23.35 0.43
CA HIS A 529 -26.94 23.25 1.66
C HIS A 529 -28.44 23.43 1.35
N PRO A 530 -29.29 22.47 1.72
CA PRO A 530 -30.72 22.59 1.55
C PRO A 530 -31.20 23.86 2.28
N THR A 531 -31.85 24.80 1.57
CA THR A 531 -32.52 25.91 2.25
C THR A 531 -33.63 25.34 3.13
N GLN A 532 -33.70 25.73 4.41
CA GLN A 532 -34.64 25.20 5.43
C GLN A 532 -36.16 25.40 5.14
N ASN A 533 -36.56 25.67 3.89
CA ASN A 533 -37.96 25.77 3.51
C ASN A 533 -38.47 24.39 3.09
N GLY A 534 -39.20 23.73 4.00
CA GLY A 534 -39.76 22.38 3.88
C GLY A 534 -40.82 22.17 2.80
N ASN A 535 -40.47 22.43 1.54
CA ASN A 535 -41.18 21.91 0.38
C ASN A 535 -40.41 20.69 -0.17
N ASP A 536 -41.12 19.71 -0.73
CA ASP A 536 -40.63 18.45 -1.34
C ASP A 536 -39.59 18.59 -2.49
N ASN A 537 -39.01 19.78 -2.69
CA ASN A 537 -38.06 20.16 -3.73
C ASN A 537 -36.62 20.22 -3.20
N ALA A 538 -36.17 19.19 -2.49
CA ALA A 538 -34.76 19.07 -2.09
C ALA A 538 -33.85 19.28 -3.32
N PRO A 539 -32.79 20.11 -3.23
CA PRO A 539 -31.93 20.38 -4.38
C PRO A 539 -31.32 19.06 -4.88
N THR A 540 -31.24 18.88 -6.19
CA THR A 540 -30.53 17.75 -6.77
C THR A 540 -29.03 18.03 -6.78
N ILE A 541 -28.19 17.00 -6.82
CA ILE A 541 -26.76 17.17 -7.11
C ILE A 541 -26.64 17.99 -8.41
N THR A 542 -25.68 18.89 -8.45
CA THR A 542 -25.38 19.67 -9.65
C THR A 542 -23.92 19.47 -10.02
N THR A 543 -23.47 20.15 -11.07
CA THR A 543 -22.04 20.25 -11.33
C THR A 543 -21.59 21.70 -11.41
N ILE A 544 -20.39 21.96 -10.92
CA ILE A 544 -19.71 23.24 -11.10
C ILE A 544 -18.59 23.10 -12.13
N PRO A 545 -18.29 24.14 -12.92
CA PRO A 545 -17.05 24.16 -13.69
C PRO A 545 -15.87 23.96 -12.73
N SER A 546 -14.90 23.15 -13.14
CA SER A 546 -13.62 23.15 -12.44
C SER A 546 -13.02 24.56 -12.50
N GLN A 547 -12.51 25.06 -11.38
CA GLN A 547 -11.98 26.42 -11.37
C GLN A 547 -10.75 26.49 -12.30
N HIS A 548 -10.82 27.37 -13.30
CA HIS A 548 -9.70 27.63 -14.18
C HIS A 548 -8.83 28.72 -13.54
N SER A 549 -7.67 28.33 -13.02
CA SER A 549 -6.65 29.31 -12.63
C SER A 549 -6.05 29.89 -13.92
N PRO A 550 -5.95 31.22 -14.11
CA PRO A 550 -5.23 31.81 -15.25
C PRO A 550 -3.70 31.63 -15.17
N SER A 551 -3.22 30.73 -14.30
CA SER A 551 -1.81 30.44 -14.06
C SER A 551 -1.22 29.55 -15.17
N ASN A 552 -0.12 30.01 -15.77
CA ASN A 552 0.71 29.20 -16.68
C ASN A 552 1.49 28.08 -15.96
N ASN A 553 1.46 28.04 -14.62
CA ASN A 553 2.01 26.94 -13.84
C ASN A 553 0.95 25.85 -13.67
N LYS A 554 1.16 24.70 -14.34
CA LYS A 554 0.30 23.51 -14.34
C LYS A 554 0.01 22.98 -12.94
N GLU A 555 1.01 22.97 -12.05
CA GLU A 555 0.85 22.47 -10.68
C GLU A 555 -0.09 23.36 -9.86
N LYS A 556 0.04 24.69 -10.01
CA LYS A 556 -0.86 25.65 -9.36
C LYS A 556 -2.28 25.57 -9.93
N HIS A 557 -2.40 25.38 -11.24
CA HIS A 557 -3.69 25.19 -11.91
C HIS A 557 -4.44 23.96 -11.39
N ASP A 558 -3.76 22.82 -11.28
CA ASP A 558 -4.37 21.58 -10.79
C ASP A 558 -4.75 21.66 -9.30
N LYS A 559 -3.98 22.38 -8.47
CA LYS A 559 -4.32 22.62 -7.05
C LYS A 559 -5.59 23.47 -6.88
N ASP A 560 -5.72 24.56 -7.65
CA ASP A 560 -6.91 25.41 -7.60
C ASP A 560 -8.17 24.69 -8.10
N LYS A 561 -8.00 23.75 -9.06
CA LYS A 561 -9.07 23.00 -9.72
C LYS A 561 -9.95 22.23 -8.73
N TYR A 562 -9.35 21.51 -7.77
CA TYR A 562 -10.06 20.62 -6.83
C TYR A 562 -10.26 21.24 -5.43
N ARG A 563 -9.89 22.50 -5.25
CA ARG A 563 -10.05 23.21 -3.98
C ARG A 563 -11.51 23.49 -3.56
N PRO A 564 -12.53 23.67 -4.42
CA PRO A 564 -13.86 24.09 -3.96
C PRO A 564 -14.51 23.16 -2.91
N GLN A 565 -14.88 23.70 -1.75
CA GLN A 565 -15.52 22.96 -0.63
C GLN A 565 -16.84 22.29 -1.04
N ASN A 566 -17.64 22.98 -1.84
CA ASN A 566 -18.94 22.49 -2.32
C ASN A 566 -18.83 21.33 -3.33
N ALA A 567 -17.62 20.93 -3.73
CA ALA A 567 -17.36 19.73 -4.53
C ALA A 567 -16.75 18.57 -3.72
N ARG A 568 -16.50 18.75 -2.42
CA ARG A 568 -15.88 17.74 -1.55
C ARG A 568 -16.96 16.88 -0.89
N TRP A 569 -16.81 15.57 -1.05
CA TRP A 569 -17.68 14.54 -0.53
C TRP A 569 -16.91 13.58 0.39
N VAL A 570 -17.62 12.84 1.22
CA VAL A 570 -17.08 11.78 2.07
C VAL A 570 -17.95 10.54 1.88
N ILE A 571 -17.32 9.38 1.74
CA ILE A 571 -18.01 8.09 1.65
C ILE A 571 -17.93 7.37 3.00
N HIS A 572 -18.99 6.67 3.37
CA HIS A 572 -19.13 5.95 4.63
C HIS A 572 -19.61 4.53 4.33
N TYR A 573 -19.02 3.52 4.98
CA TYR A 573 -19.52 2.14 4.81
C TYR A 573 -20.99 2.01 5.23
N TYR A 574 -21.77 1.27 4.43
CA TYR A 574 -23.17 0.96 4.70
C TYR A 574 -23.30 -0.44 5.32
N ASN A 575 -23.49 -0.52 6.64
CA ASN A 575 -23.44 -1.78 7.39
C ASN A 575 -24.82 -2.40 7.62
N ASN A 576 -25.14 -3.53 6.97
CA ASN A 576 -26.29 -4.39 7.28
C ASN A 576 -27.64 -3.66 7.44
N ASN A 577 -27.97 -2.72 6.55
CA ASN A 577 -29.16 -1.86 6.63
C ASN A 577 -29.22 -0.95 7.85
N SER A 578 -28.10 -0.74 8.52
CA SER A 578 -27.96 0.20 9.62
C SER A 578 -27.34 1.49 9.12
N THR A 579 -27.99 2.60 9.42
CA THR A 579 -27.41 3.95 9.27
C THR A 579 -26.51 4.32 10.45
N ASN A 580 -26.30 3.40 11.41
CA ASN A 580 -25.45 3.64 12.57
C ASN A 580 -24.00 3.88 12.15
N ILE A 581 -23.26 4.65 12.95
CA ILE A 581 -21.89 5.08 12.63
C ILE A 581 -20.83 4.02 12.97
N THR A 582 -21.21 2.95 13.68
CA THR A 582 -20.29 1.89 14.06
C THR A 582 -19.88 1.07 12.83
N VAL A 583 -18.65 1.26 12.38
CA VAL A 583 -18.00 0.43 11.37
C VAL A 583 -17.51 -0.85 12.04
N ILE A 584 -17.94 -2.00 11.55
CA ILE A 584 -17.35 -3.28 11.92
C ILE A 584 -16.27 -3.56 10.88
N ALA A 585 -15.03 -3.80 11.32
CA ALA A 585 -13.87 -3.97 10.43
C ALA A 585 -14.04 -5.05 9.36
N THR A 586 -14.96 -5.99 9.55
CA THR A 586 -15.21 -7.12 8.66
C THR A 586 -16.10 -6.80 7.45
N ASN A 587 -16.71 -5.61 7.40
CA ASN A 587 -17.63 -5.19 6.33
C ASN A 587 -17.24 -3.83 5.71
N GLN A 588 -15.96 -3.73 5.34
CA GLN A 588 -15.37 -2.53 4.74
C GLN A 588 -15.43 -2.55 3.21
N SER A 589 -16.63 -2.65 2.65
CA SER A 589 -16.87 -2.60 1.20
C SER A 589 -18.12 -1.80 0.85
N GLY A 590 -18.28 -1.48 -0.44
CA GLY A 590 -19.51 -0.84 -0.93
C GLY A 590 -20.75 -1.75 -0.76
N PRO A 591 -21.97 -1.18 -0.79
CA PRO A 591 -22.28 0.22 -1.12
C PRO A 591 -21.91 1.22 -0.02
N PHE A 592 -21.88 2.50 -0.36
CA PHE A 592 -21.54 3.60 0.54
C PHE A 592 -22.73 4.54 0.76
N LEU A 593 -22.78 5.18 1.93
CA LEU A 593 -23.47 6.47 2.06
C LEU A 593 -22.51 7.58 1.66
N VAL A 594 -23.01 8.63 1.02
CA VAL A 594 -22.19 9.76 0.54
C VAL A 594 -22.69 11.05 1.19
N SER A 595 -21.80 11.79 1.85
CA SER A 595 -22.11 13.09 2.47
C SER A 595 -21.22 14.20 1.92
N SER A 596 -21.61 15.46 2.11
CA SER A 596 -20.69 16.59 2.04
C SER A 596 -19.56 16.46 3.08
N PHE A 597 -18.49 17.22 2.89
CA PHE A 597 -17.32 17.20 3.79
C PHE A 597 -17.64 17.53 5.25
N ASP A 598 -18.64 18.39 5.49
CA ASP A 598 -19.14 18.80 6.81
C ASP A 598 -20.29 17.92 7.34
N ARG A 599 -20.73 16.93 6.55
CA ARG A 599 -21.82 16.00 6.86
C ARG A 599 -23.19 16.65 7.05
N GLU A 600 -23.37 17.88 6.56
CA GLU A 600 -24.68 18.57 6.57
C GLU A 600 -25.58 18.16 5.40
N VAL A 601 -25.00 17.61 4.34
CA VAL A 601 -25.70 17.19 3.14
C VAL A 601 -25.38 15.73 2.85
N TRP A 602 -26.38 14.95 2.47
CA TRP A 602 -26.29 13.53 2.16
C TRP A 602 -26.92 13.23 0.81
N LEU A 603 -26.42 12.18 0.16
CA LEU A 603 -26.97 11.72 -1.10
C LEU A 603 -28.22 10.84 -0.86
N GLY A 604 -29.38 11.38 -1.22
CA GLY A 604 -30.67 10.72 -1.22
C GLY A 604 -31.05 10.13 -2.58
N ARG A 605 -32.28 9.60 -2.66
CA ARG A 605 -32.83 8.99 -3.87
C ARG A 605 -32.85 9.97 -5.05
N GLU A 606 -32.63 9.45 -6.26
CA GLU A 606 -32.79 10.21 -7.51
C GLU A 606 -31.93 11.48 -7.59
N GLY A 607 -30.76 11.45 -6.98
CA GLY A 607 -29.84 12.58 -6.96
C GLY A 607 -30.26 13.70 -6.01
N ARG A 608 -31.30 13.52 -5.18
CA ARG A 608 -31.70 14.52 -4.17
C ARG A 608 -30.64 14.64 -3.09
N GLN A 609 -30.43 15.85 -2.62
CA GLN A 609 -29.57 16.17 -1.48
C GLN A 609 -30.44 16.33 -0.24
N VAL A 610 -30.19 15.51 0.79
CA VAL A 610 -30.97 15.46 2.03
C VAL A 610 -30.12 15.91 3.21
N SER A 611 -30.73 16.41 4.29
CA SER A 611 -29.99 16.99 5.42
C SER A 611 -29.65 15.99 6.53
N THR A 612 -30.17 14.76 6.45
CA THR A 612 -29.94 13.74 7.48
C THR A 612 -29.40 12.44 6.90
N ARG A 613 -28.50 11.78 7.64
CA ARG A 613 -27.97 10.45 7.30
C ARG A 613 -29.07 9.38 7.17
N GLY A 614 -30.17 9.52 7.92
CA GLY A 614 -31.30 8.59 7.88
C GLY A 614 -32.07 8.59 6.56
N GLU A 615 -32.00 9.69 5.81
CA GLU A 615 -32.62 9.85 4.48
C GLU A 615 -31.65 9.51 3.33
N ALA A 616 -30.37 9.32 3.64
CA ALA A 616 -29.35 8.92 2.69
C ALA A 616 -29.65 7.52 2.14
N VAL A 617 -29.22 7.26 0.91
CA VAL A 617 -29.37 5.93 0.29
C VAL A 617 -28.03 5.35 -0.12
N PRO A 618 -27.89 4.02 -0.09
CA PRO A 618 -26.68 3.34 -0.50
C PRO A 618 -26.36 3.57 -1.98
N VAL A 619 -25.09 3.86 -2.27
CA VAL A 619 -24.52 4.08 -3.60
C VAL A 619 -23.32 3.17 -3.80
N ASP A 620 -23.40 2.33 -4.83
CA ASP A 620 -22.29 1.57 -5.36
C ASP A 620 -21.38 2.49 -6.18
N ILE A 621 -20.14 2.68 -5.72
CA ILE A 621 -19.11 3.42 -6.46
C ILE A 621 -18.14 2.39 -7.04
N LEU A 622 -18.37 2.01 -8.28
CA LEU A 622 -17.73 0.86 -8.91
C LEU A 622 -16.56 1.31 -9.78
N PHE A 623 -15.37 0.79 -9.47
CA PHE A 623 -14.18 1.00 -10.31
C PHE A 623 -14.26 0.17 -11.60
N SER A 624 -13.78 0.79 -12.67
CA SER A 624 -13.51 0.18 -13.97
C SER A 624 -12.03 0.37 -14.26
N SER A 625 -11.30 -0.73 -14.43
CA SER A 625 -9.86 -0.72 -14.73
C SER A 625 -9.52 -0.15 -16.11
N GLY A 626 -10.50 0.02 -17.00
CA GLY A 626 -10.29 0.25 -18.43
C GLY A 626 -10.45 -1.05 -19.22
N SER A 627 -10.06 -1.10 -20.49
CA SER A 627 -9.94 -2.39 -21.19
C SER A 627 -8.52 -2.90 -21.16
N LEU A 628 -8.33 -4.06 -20.52
CA LEU A 628 -7.11 -4.86 -20.61
C LEU A 628 -7.04 -5.68 -21.93
N ASP A 629 -8.11 -5.62 -22.74
CA ASP A 629 -8.32 -6.24 -24.06
C ASP A 629 -8.94 -5.21 -25.04
N ASP A 630 -9.08 -5.52 -26.34
CA ASP A 630 -9.48 -4.55 -27.40
C ASP A 630 -10.94 -3.99 -27.31
N LYS A 631 -11.62 -4.08 -26.17
CA LYS A 631 -13.06 -3.75 -26.03
C LYS A 631 -13.39 -2.30 -25.60
N GLY A 632 -12.39 -1.46 -25.35
CA GLY A 632 -12.55 0.01 -25.27
C GLY A 632 -13.39 0.56 -24.10
N LYS A 633 -13.37 -0.11 -22.94
CA LYS A 633 -14.00 0.39 -21.70
C LYS A 633 -13.11 1.46 -21.08
N LYS A 634 -13.66 2.60 -20.67
CA LYS A 634 -12.87 3.66 -20.01
C LYS A 634 -12.51 3.30 -18.56
N ARG A 635 -11.31 3.69 -18.14
CA ARG A 635 -10.83 3.62 -16.76
C ARG A 635 -11.47 4.73 -15.91
N GLY A 636 -11.94 4.40 -14.71
CA GLY A 636 -12.57 5.35 -13.78
C GLY A 636 -13.72 4.73 -13.00
N TYR A 637 -14.62 5.55 -12.47
CA TYR A 637 -15.67 5.13 -11.54
C TYR A 637 -17.06 5.40 -12.07
N SER A 638 -18.01 4.54 -11.73
CA SER A 638 -19.43 4.82 -11.92
C SER A 638 -20.15 4.82 -10.59
N MET A 639 -21.12 5.72 -10.43
CA MET A 639 -21.95 5.79 -9.24
C MET A 639 -23.35 5.28 -9.56
N ALA A 640 -23.75 4.17 -8.93
CA ALA A 640 -25.05 3.56 -9.09
C ALA A 640 -25.77 3.51 -7.73
N TYR A 641 -27.07 3.76 -7.73
CA TYR A 641 -27.87 3.49 -6.54
C TYR A 641 -27.99 1.98 -6.33
N ALA A 642 -27.70 1.50 -5.12
CA ALA A 642 -27.80 0.09 -4.78
C ALA A 642 -29.28 -0.35 -4.74
N SER A 643 -29.57 -1.57 -5.19
CA SER A 643 -30.95 -2.06 -5.39
C SER A 643 -31.71 -2.40 -4.09
N SER A 644 -31.09 -2.25 -2.92
CA SER A 644 -31.63 -2.69 -1.64
C SER A 644 -32.48 -1.63 -0.92
N SER A 645 -33.66 -1.35 -1.47
CA SER A 645 -34.83 -1.00 -0.65
C SER A 645 -36.13 -1.60 -1.18
N ALA A 646 -36.09 -2.87 -1.60
CA ALA A 646 -37.31 -3.66 -1.78
C ALA A 646 -37.55 -4.51 -0.53
N SER A 647 -38.34 -4.00 0.42
CA SER A 647 -39.34 -4.85 1.05
C SER A 647 -40.58 -4.06 1.50
N SER A 648 -41.74 -4.67 1.25
CA SER A 648 -43.09 -4.34 1.73
C SER A 648 -43.96 -3.33 0.93
N SER A 649 -44.39 -3.73 -0.28
CA SER A 649 -45.82 -3.81 -0.62
C SER A 649 -45.98 -4.58 -1.93
N GLY A 650 -46.98 -5.47 -1.97
CA GLY A 650 -47.05 -6.58 -2.92
C GLY A 650 -47.25 -6.21 -4.40
N GLY A 651 -46.91 -7.17 -5.25
CA GLY A 651 -47.21 -7.15 -6.70
C GLY A 651 -45.98 -7.47 -7.52
N GLY A 652 -45.99 -8.61 -8.21
CA GLY A 652 -44.86 -9.13 -8.97
C GLY A 652 -44.31 -8.17 -10.03
N GLY A 653 -43.00 -7.99 -10.02
CA GLY A 653 -42.23 -7.32 -11.05
C GLY A 653 -40.73 -7.55 -10.81
N THR A 654 -40.08 -8.23 -11.75
CA THR A 654 -38.62 -8.35 -11.84
C THR A 654 -38.02 -6.98 -12.15
N GLY A 655 -37.53 -6.26 -11.14
CA GLY A 655 -36.96 -4.90 -11.31
C GLY A 655 -35.49 -4.86 -10.91
N ASN A 656 -34.61 -5.12 -11.88
CA ASN A 656 -33.17 -4.91 -11.75
C ASN A 656 -32.90 -3.42 -12.06
N PHE A 657 -32.86 -2.55 -11.05
CA PHE A 657 -32.68 -1.11 -11.28
C PHE A 657 -31.36 -0.60 -10.69
N SER A 658 -30.27 -0.73 -11.43
CA SER A 658 -29.09 0.11 -11.22
C SER A 658 -29.34 1.44 -11.92
N ARG A 659 -29.76 2.47 -11.17
CA ARG A 659 -29.84 3.84 -11.71
C ARG A 659 -28.51 4.54 -11.49
N TYR A 660 -27.93 5.08 -12.55
CA TYR A 660 -26.62 5.72 -12.53
C TYR A 660 -26.73 7.24 -12.46
N ILE A 661 -25.84 7.87 -11.70
CA ILE A 661 -25.60 9.30 -11.75
C ILE A 661 -24.85 9.62 -13.04
N ASN A 662 -25.41 10.51 -13.86
CA ASN A 662 -24.87 10.91 -15.15
C ASN A 662 -24.81 12.42 -15.27
N VAL A 663 -23.89 12.92 -16.11
CA VAL A 663 -23.81 14.33 -16.48
C VAL A 663 -24.11 14.46 -17.98
N ASP A 664 -25.00 15.36 -18.35
CA ASP A 664 -25.30 15.65 -19.76
C ASP A 664 -24.32 16.69 -20.36
N GLY A 665 -24.44 16.96 -21.66
CA GLY A 665 -23.56 17.90 -22.35
C GLY A 665 -23.66 19.36 -21.88
N GLU A 666 -24.71 19.72 -21.16
CA GLU A 666 -24.92 21.05 -20.57
C GLU A 666 -24.41 21.11 -19.12
N GLY A 667 -24.01 19.97 -18.53
CA GLY A 667 -23.55 19.87 -17.15
C GLY A 667 -24.66 19.57 -16.14
N ASN A 668 -25.88 19.26 -16.58
CA ASN A 668 -26.95 18.87 -15.66
C ASN A 668 -26.75 17.41 -15.21
N VAL A 669 -26.98 17.16 -13.92
CA VAL A 669 -26.95 15.80 -13.37
C VAL A 669 -28.30 15.12 -13.61
N ARG A 670 -28.27 13.88 -14.10
CA ARG A 670 -29.45 13.04 -14.35
C ARG A 670 -29.25 11.65 -13.75
N VAL A 671 -30.32 11.06 -13.22
CA VAL A 671 -30.30 9.69 -12.67
C VAL A 671 -31.16 8.76 -13.53
N GLY A 672 -30.57 7.72 -14.09
CA GLY A 672 -31.29 6.82 -15.02
C GLY A 672 -30.54 5.54 -15.38
N GLU A 673 -31.19 4.66 -16.13
CA GLU A 673 -30.74 3.27 -16.40
C GLU A 673 -29.80 3.14 -17.61
N ASN A 674 -29.80 4.11 -18.53
CA ASN A 674 -29.26 3.88 -19.88
C ASN A 674 -27.85 4.42 -20.13
N LYS A 675 -27.31 5.28 -19.27
CA LYS A 675 -25.96 5.85 -19.42
C LYS A 675 -25.17 5.58 -18.15
N LYS A 676 -23.90 5.19 -18.31
CA LYS A 676 -22.94 4.99 -17.23
C LYS A 676 -21.80 5.97 -17.42
N GLU A 677 -21.97 7.17 -16.86
CA GLU A 677 -20.90 8.16 -16.79
C GLU A 677 -19.68 7.57 -16.06
N VAL A 678 -18.48 7.87 -16.57
CA VAL A 678 -17.22 7.48 -15.96
C VAL A 678 -16.60 8.71 -15.32
N PHE A 679 -16.55 8.71 -14.00
CA PHE A 679 -15.95 9.75 -13.18
C PHE A 679 -14.48 9.44 -12.93
N LYS A 680 -13.66 10.50 -12.92
CA LYS A 680 -12.38 10.49 -12.22
C LYS A 680 -12.66 10.81 -10.75
N VAL A 681 -12.06 10.04 -9.84
CA VAL A 681 -12.18 10.28 -8.40
C VAL A 681 -10.85 10.78 -7.87
N ILE A 682 -10.90 11.91 -7.18
CA ILE A 682 -9.74 12.62 -6.66
C ILE A 682 -9.87 12.69 -5.14
N SER A 683 -8.90 12.15 -4.42
CA SER A 683 -8.73 12.35 -2.99
C SER A 683 -8.02 13.68 -2.76
N VAL A 684 -8.59 14.55 -1.93
CA VAL A 684 -8.10 15.91 -1.71
C VAL A 684 -7.78 16.18 -0.24
N THR A 685 -6.82 17.06 0.00
CA THR A 685 -6.49 17.61 1.30
C THR A 685 -6.30 19.10 1.15
N TYR A 686 -7.25 19.89 1.63
CA TYR A 686 -7.20 21.35 1.59
C TYR A 686 -7.79 21.89 2.88
N TYR A 687 -7.15 22.91 3.43
CA TYR A 687 -7.62 23.66 4.57
C TYR A 687 -8.14 25.01 4.05
N ASP A 688 -9.26 25.46 4.61
CA ASP A 688 -9.96 26.69 4.22
C ASP A 688 -9.94 27.73 5.34
#